data_AF-A0A318DY31-F1
#
_entry.id   AF-A0A318DY31-F1
#
_cell.length_a   1.000
_cell.length_b   1.000
_cell.length_c   1.000
_cell.angle_alpha   90.00
_cell.angle_beta   90.00
_cell.angle_gamma   90.00
#
_symmetry.space_group_name_H-M   'P 1'
#
loop_
_entity.id
_entity.type
_entity.pdbx_description
1 polymer ?
#
loop_
_entity_poly.entity_id
_entity_poly.type
_entity_poly.pdbx_seq_one_letter_code
_entity_poly.pdbx_strand_id
1 'polypeptide(L)'
;MPAGARSVSQSSLREGMVQGFMATLFTPMFEGLRFNHWKTSLDDSGIVTLSLDRAGSNVNAISREVLDELGQIVERLAIEKPAGVLIHSAKPFGFAVGADIKEFVTYAQQGTVLENIENGQRVYESLARLPCPTVAAIHGACMGGGTELILACRQRIAADDDKTRIGLPEVMLGIHPGWGGTARLPRLIGAPDALPVMLTGKALSAKRALSLGVVDRLAPPAELLAEARALLRRPHARPFAQRAKAWATNTWLARQILAPMVIKQTAAKVRKEHYPAPFALIDVWKRGGASIQQRLKLEARSVAKLAETSTAQNLIRIFFLQERLKGQGSGIDHGIKHVHVVGAGVMGGDIAAWAAFKGFEVTLQDREMKFIQPALDRARQLYEKKLKTADKVEAIVRRLRADVEGKGVATADLAIEAIFENAEAKKSLYATIEPQFQSNELLATNTSSIPLDELRVGLKAPERFLGLHFFNPVAQMPLVEVVRHDQLDANAEKRALAFCKAIGKLPVAVKGTPGFLVNRILMPYLLEAMRLYSEGVPGPVLDKEAKKFGMPMGPIELADTVGLDVCASVGKELAPFLGLELPPGLEDKLAAGKRGKKDGQGIYVWQDGKPQKPEVDPDYAVPADLQDRMILPMVNEAVACLADQVVDDAELLDAGVIFGTGFAPFRGGPIQYVRSEGATVVKGKLERLAQRYGERFAPKNGWDLPTLAKTGFDLPTNETQSADSES
;
A
#
# COMPACT_ATOMS: atom_id res chain seq x y z
N MET A 1 49.95 76.38 -24.16
CA MET A 1 49.76 75.87 -25.54
C MET A 1 50.97 75.00 -25.87
N PRO A 2 50.86 73.83 -26.52
CA PRO A 2 49.92 73.42 -27.60
C PRO A 2 48.94 72.30 -27.14
N ALA A 3 47.74 72.13 -27.69
CA ALA A 3 47.32 71.75 -29.05
C ALA A 3 47.84 70.37 -29.49
N GLY A 4 46.98 69.35 -29.37
CA GLY A 4 47.18 68.01 -29.91
C GLY A 4 45.85 67.27 -30.00
N ALA A 5 45.22 67.32 -31.17
CA ALA A 5 43.98 66.61 -31.49
C ALA A 5 44.18 65.09 -31.35
N ARG A 6 43.20 64.41 -30.73
CA ARG A 6 43.00 62.95 -30.91
C ARG A 6 41.58 62.72 -31.40
N SER A 7 41.51 62.20 -32.62
CA SER A 7 40.33 61.61 -33.24
C SER A 7 39.78 60.49 -32.36
N VAL A 8 38.54 60.61 -31.91
CA VAL A 8 37.78 59.48 -31.39
C VAL A 8 37.43 58.60 -32.60
N SER A 9 37.96 57.37 -32.64
CA SER A 9 37.66 56.45 -33.73
C SER A 9 36.19 56.05 -33.67
N GLN A 10 35.52 56.00 -34.83
CA GLN A 10 34.17 55.44 -34.94
C GLN A 10 34.11 53.95 -34.51
N SER A 11 35.25 53.29 -34.31
CA SER A 11 35.32 51.92 -33.79
C SER A 11 35.01 51.83 -32.29
N SER A 12 35.46 52.78 -31.47
CA SER A 12 35.22 52.72 -30.00
C SER A 12 33.77 53.02 -29.63
N LEU A 13 33.09 53.84 -30.44
CA LEU A 13 31.65 54.12 -30.29
C LEU A 13 30.79 52.94 -30.79
N ARG A 14 31.27 52.14 -31.76
CA ARG A 14 30.59 50.90 -32.18
C ARG A 14 30.83 49.76 -31.20
N GLU A 15 32.02 49.62 -30.63
CA GLU A 15 32.32 48.60 -29.61
C GLU A 15 31.59 48.85 -28.29
N GLY A 16 31.52 50.10 -27.83
CA GLY A 16 30.72 50.46 -26.63
C GLY A 16 29.22 50.28 -26.83
N MET A 17 28.70 50.47 -28.06
CA MET A 17 27.29 50.26 -28.38
C MET A 17 26.97 48.77 -28.56
N VAL A 18 27.90 47.95 -29.07
CA VAL A 18 27.76 46.48 -29.16
C VAL A 18 27.92 45.82 -27.78
N GLN A 19 28.82 46.32 -26.92
CA GLN A 19 28.90 45.88 -25.51
C GLN A 19 27.69 46.32 -24.69
N GLY A 20 27.15 47.52 -24.92
CA GLY A 20 25.88 47.95 -24.33
C GLY A 20 24.70 47.10 -24.78
N PHE A 21 24.61 46.75 -26.08
CA PHE A 21 23.54 45.89 -26.61
C PHE A 21 23.68 44.42 -26.14
N MET A 22 24.92 43.90 -26.01
CA MET A 22 25.19 42.56 -25.49
C MET A 22 24.98 42.45 -23.97
N ALA A 23 25.25 43.52 -23.21
CA ALA A 23 24.96 43.58 -21.78
C ALA A 23 23.45 43.70 -21.46
N THR A 24 22.63 44.04 -22.45
CA THR A 24 21.16 44.08 -22.31
C THR A 24 20.50 42.74 -22.69
N LEU A 25 21.26 41.71 -23.06
CA LEU A 25 20.75 40.43 -23.58
C LEU A 25 20.82 39.24 -22.61
N PHE A 26 21.28 39.42 -21.38
CA PHE A 26 21.23 38.37 -20.36
C PHE A 26 20.84 38.95 -19.00
N THR A 27 19.60 39.38 -18.88
CA THR A 27 18.95 39.30 -17.57
C THR A 27 18.78 37.81 -17.27
N PRO A 28 19.29 37.26 -16.16
CA PRO A 28 19.01 35.89 -15.76
C PRO A 28 17.49 35.68 -15.78
N MET A 29 17.01 34.68 -16.52
CA MET A 29 15.57 34.44 -16.78
C MET A 29 14.69 34.46 -15.51
N PHE A 30 15.26 34.11 -14.37
CA PHE A 30 14.61 34.04 -13.06
C PHE A 30 15.25 34.98 -12.03
N GLU A 31 15.92 36.06 -12.45
CA GLU A 31 16.55 37.02 -11.55
C GLU A 31 15.51 37.59 -10.56
N GLY A 32 15.88 37.64 -9.27
CA GLY A 32 15.02 38.10 -8.19
C GLY A 32 14.04 37.06 -7.63
N LEU A 33 13.84 35.92 -8.29
CA LEU A 33 13.05 34.81 -7.77
C LEU A 33 13.94 33.83 -7.00
N ARG A 34 13.48 33.40 -5.82
CA ARG A 34 14.15 32.37 -5.02
C ARG A 34 13.19 31.21 -4.82
N PHE A 35 13.64 30.02 -5.18
CA PHE A 35 12.87 28.79 -5.11
C PHE A 35 13.55 27.83 -4.14
N ASN A 36 12.76 27.23 -3.26
CA ASN A 36 13.19 26.22 -2.30
C ASN A 36 12.99 24.81 -2.85
N HIS A 37 12.02 24.61 -3.74
CA HIS A 37 11.63 23.27 -4.21
C HIS A 37 11.97 23.02 -5.68
N TRP A 38 12.29 24.05 -6.44
CA TRP A 38 12.69 23.95 -7.84
C TRP A 38 14.08 24.52 -8.08
N LYS A 39 14.93 23.77 -8.76
CA LYS A 39 16.18 24.28 -9.31
C LYS A 39 16.00 24.54 -10.80
N THR A 40 16.46 25.69 -11.26
CA THR A 40 16.37 26.10 -12.67
C THR A 40 17.78 26.23 -13.26
N SER A 41 17.94 25.85 -14.51
CA SER A 41 19.17 26.10 -15.29
C SER A 41 18.79 26.36 -16.73
N LEU A 42 19.52 27.27 -17.39
CA LEU A 42 19.38 27.58 -18.81
C LEU A 42 20.69 27.16 -19.49
N ASP A 43 20.59 26.34 -20.53
CA ASP A 43 21.75 25.95 -21.34
C ASP A 43 21.94 26.83 -22.58
N ASP A 44 23.12 26.72 -23.20
CA ASP A 44 23.50 27.50 -24.40
C ASP A 44 22.57 27.26 -25.61
N SER A 45 21.78 26.18 -25.59
CA SER A 45 20.78 25.90 -26.62
C SER A 45 19.42 26.54 -26.34
N GLY A 46 19.32 27.37 -25.30
CA GLY A 46 18.10 28.06 -24.90
C GLY A 46 17.08 27.13 -24.24
N ILE A 47 17.49 25.95 -23.78
CA ILE A 47 16.61 25.01 -23.07
C ILE A 47 16.67 25.29 -21.57
N VAL A 48 15.51 25.44 -20.96
CA VAL A 48 15.38 25.55 -19.51
C VAL A 48 15.17 24.17 -18.91
N THR A 49 15.99 23.79 -17.93
CA THR A 49 15.81 22.57 -17.14
C THR A 49 15.27 22.93 -15.76
N LEU A 50 14.09 22.40 -15.43
CA LEU A 50 13.43 22.47 -14.13
C LEU A 50 13.66 21.15 -13.39
N SER A 51 14.43 21.20 -12.29
CA SER A 51 14.64 20.05 -11.42
C SER A 51 13.77 20.18 -10.17
N LEU A 52 12.80 19.29 -10.00
CA LEU A 52 12.02 19.19 -8.77
C LEU A 52 12.88 18.57 -7.67
N ASP A 53 13.10 19.33 -6.61
CA ASP A 53 13.91 18.98 -5.46
C ASP A 53 13.27 19.54 -4.19
N ARG A 54 12.18 18.92 -3.73
CA ARG A 54 11.46 19.40 -2.55
C ARG A 54 12.41 19.51 -1.35
N ALA A 55 12.60 20.73 -0.85
CA ALA A 55 13.35 20.99 0.37
C ALA A 55 12.80 20.20 1.58
N GLY A 56 13.67 19.80 2.50
CA GLY A 56 13.30 19.12 3.74
C GLY A 56 12.72 17.71 3.60
N SER A 57 12.77 17.11 2.40
CA SER A 57 12.22 15.77 2.17
C SER A 57 13.12 14.90 1.28
N ASN A 58 13.08 13.59 1.50
CA ASN A 58 13.76 12.59 0.66
C ASN A 58 12.97 12.24 -0.61
N VAL A 59 11.71 12.67 -0.69
CA VAL A 59 10.81 12.41 -1.82
C VAL A 59 10.14 13.69 -2.27
N ASN A 60 9.78 13.75 -3.55
CA ASN A 60 9.02 14.86 -4.11
C ASN A 60 7.52 14.60 -3.99
N ALA A 61 6.91 15.06 -2.88
CA ALA A 61 5.45 15.24 -2.85
C ALA A 61 5.12 16.67 -3.29
N ILE A 62 4.03 16.84 -4.02
CA ILE A 62 3.60 18.10 -4.59
C ILE A 62 2.73 18.82 -3.55
N SER A 63 3.38 19.65 -2.75
CA SER A 63 2.74 20.57 -1.81
C SER A 63 2.21 21.83 -2.50
N ARG A 64 1.47 22.66 -1.76
CA ARG A 64 1.08 23.99 -2.19
C ARG A 64 2.27 24.85 -2.60
N GLU A 65 3.31 24.89 -1.77
CA GLU A 65 4.52 25.68 -2.03
C GLU A 65 5.21 25.23 -3.33
N VAL A 66 5.31 23.91 -3.57
CA VAL A 66 5.84 23.36 -4.83
C VAL A 66 5.03 23.82 -6.05
N LEU A 67 3.70 23.85 -5.93
CA LEU A 67 2.81 24.30 -7.00
C LEU A 67 2.88 25.81 -7.23
N ASP A 68 2.96 26.60 -6.17
CA ASP A 68 3.00 28.06 -6.26
C ASP A 68 4.34 28.52 -6.86
N GLU A 69 5.48 27.90 -6.48
CA GLU A 69 6.77 28.11 -7.15
C GLU A 69 6.71 27.71 -8.64
N LEU A 70 6.14 26.55 -8.95
CA LEU A 70 5.96 26.12 -10.35
C LEU A 70 5.09 27.11 -11.13
N GLY A 71 4.04 27.67 -10.51
CA GLY A 71 3.20 28.71 -11.08
C GLY A 71 3.99 29.94 -11.49
N GLN A 72 4.81 30.47 -10.57
CA GLN A 72 5.68 31.62 -10.85
C GLN A 72 6.68 31.33 -11.99
N ILE A 73 7.29 30.14 -11.98
CA ILE A 73 8.20 29.69 -13.04
C ILE A 73 7.48 29.66 -14.39
N VAL A 74 6.30 29.05 -14.46
CA VAL A 74 5.52 28.91 -15.70
C VAL A 74 5.06 30.27 -16.23
N GLU A 75 4.67 31.20 -15.35
CA GLU A 75 4.33 32.57 -15.74
C GLU A 75 5.52 33.28 -16.39
N ARG A 76 6.72 33.14 -15.82
CA ARG A 76 7.93 33.71 -16.42
C ARG A 76 8.28 33.06 -17.76
N LEU A 77 8.18 31.73 -17.85
CA LEU A 77 8.43 30.97 -19.10
C LEU A 77 7.47 31.36 -20.23
N ALA A 78 6.23 31.75 -19.91
CA ALA A 78 5.27 32.22 -20.90
C ALA A 78 5.67 33.58 -21.54
N ILE A 79 6.40 34.41 -20.80
CA ILE A 79 6.91 35.71 -21.24
C ILE A 79 8.20 35.55 -22.04
N GLU A 80 9.17 34.81 -21.49
CA GLU A 80 10.54 34.68 -22.02
C GLU A 80 10.66 33.72 -23.20
N LYS A 81 9.74 32.74 -23.30
CA LYS A 81 9.60 31.81 -24.44
C LYS A 81 10.91 31.11 -24.81
N PRO A 82 11.50 30.31 -23.90
CA PRO A 82 12.72 29.56 -24.22
C PRO A 82 12.52 28.58 -25.37
N ALA A 83 13.62 28.08 -25.94
CA ALA A 83 13.59 27.09 -27.01
C ALA A 83 12.90 25.78 -26.58
N GLY A 84 12.90 25.47 -25.28
CA GLY A 84 12.18 24.34 -24.71
C GLY A 84 12.31 24.26 -23.19
N VAL A 85 11.47 23.43 -22.57
CA VAL A 85 11.47 23.19 -21.12
C VAL A 85 11.58 21.70 -20.84
N LEU A 86 12.62 21.30 -20.11
CA LEU A 86 12.82 19.96 -19.59
C LEU A 86 12.43 19.94 -18.10
N ILE A 87 11.54 19.04 -17.70
CA ILE A 87 11.17 18.82 -16.30
C ILE A 87 11.69 17.45 -15.87
N HIS A 88 12.46 17.40 -14.79
CA HIS A 88 12.89 16.16 -14.15
C HIS A 88 12.93 16.31 -12.64
N SER A 89 13.25 15.22 -11.94
CA SER A 89 13.50 15.24 -10.48
C SER A 89 14.98 15.17 -10.17
N ALA A 90 15.40 15.86 -9.12
CA ALA A 90 16.75 15.72 -8.54
C ALA A 90 16.82 14.65 -7.45
N LYS A 91 15.68 14.11 -6.99
CA LYS A 91 15.65 13.10 -5.92
C LYS A 91 15.98 11.70 -6.46
N PRO A 92 16.84 10.91 -5.78
CA PRO A 92 17.15 9.54 -6.19
C PRO A 92 15.94 8.60 -6.20
N PHE A 93 14.97 8.83 -5.30
CA PHE A 93 13.81 7.96 -5.14
C PHE A 93 12.90 7.90 -6.39
N GLY A 94 12.81 9.00 -7.13
CA GLY A 94 12.01 9.08 -8.35
C GLY A 94 11.54 10.49 -8.69
N PHE A 95 10.62 10.58 -9.64
CA PHE A 95 10.05 11.82 -10.14
C PHE A 95 9.24 12.58 -9.09
N ALA A 96 8.08 12.03 -8.71
CA ALA A 96 7.18 12.59 -7.70
C ALA A 96 6.18 11.54 -7.20
N VAL A 97 5.84 11.55 -5.91
CA VAL A 97 5.01 10.53 -5.26
C VAL A 97 3.52 10.89 -5.18
N GLY A 98 3.12 12.04 -5.72
CA GLY A 98 1.75 12.54 -5.71
C GLY A 98 1.62 13.85 -4.94
N ALA A 99 0.38 14.24 -4.64
CA ALA A 99 0.11 15.39 -3.77
C ALA A 99 0.60 15.13 -2.34
N ASP A 100 0.89 16.20 -1.58
CA ASP A 100 1.11 16.05 -0.14
C ASP A 100 -0.21 15.71 0.57
N ILE A 101 -0.33 14.46 1.02
CA ILE A 101 -1.55 13.96 1.64
C ILE A 101 -1.82 14.65 2.99
N LYS A 102 -0.78 15.12 3.71
CA LYS A 102 -0.97 15.83 4.98
C LYS A 102 -1.66 17.17 4.73
N GLU A 103 -1.21 17.92 3.73
CA GLU A 103 -1.85 19.18 3.35
C GLU A 103 -3.28 18.97 2.86
N PHE A 104 -3.52 17.89 2.09
CA PHE A 104 -4.87 17.54 1.63
C PHE A 104 -5.86 17.35 2.79
N VAL A 105 -5.40 16.72 3.88
CA VAL A 105 -6.19 16.54 5.10
C VAL A 105 -6.48 17.89 5.76
N THR A 106 -5.48 18.76 5.86
CA THR A 106 -5.66 20.12 6.36
C THR A 106 -6.69 20.90 5.53
N TYR A 107 -6.66 20.77 4.19
CA TYR A 107 -7.66 21.40 3.33
C TYR A 107 -9.07 20.87 3.57
N ALA A 108 -9.21 19.56 3.80
CA ALA A 108 -10.49 18.95 4.12
C ALA A 108 -11.06 19.48 5.44
N GLN A 109 -10.21 19.61 6.47
CA GLN A 109 -10.59 20.17 7.77
C GLN A 109 -10.96 21.67 7.68
N GLN A 110 -10.30 22.43 6.80
CA GLN A 110 -10.54 23.86 6.60
C GLN A 110 -11.65 24.17 5.57
N GLY A 111 -12.17 23.16 4.87
CA GLY A 111 -13.15 23.36 3.78
C GLY A 111 -12.57 24.01 2.52
N THR A 112 -11.25 23.97 2.32
CA THR A 112 -10.54 24.65 1.20
C THR A 112 -10.09 23.68 0.10
N VAL A 113 -10.61 22.44 0.09
CA VAL A 113 -10.20 21.39 -0.87
C VAL A 113 -10.42 21.84 -2.32
N LEU A 114 -11.58 22.40 -2.64
CA LEU A 114 -11.92 22.81 -4.00
C LEU A 114 -10.94 23.87 -4.54
N GLU A 115 -10.67 24.91 -3.74
CA GLU A 115 -9.75 25.98 -4.11
C GLU A 115 -8.34 25.46 -4.37
N ASN A 116 -7.84 24.57 -3.52
CA ASN A 116 -6.50 23.99 -3.68
C ASN A 116 -6.39 23.09 -4.91
N ILE A 117 -7.45 22.36 -5.25
CA ILE A 117 -7.48 21.57 -6.48
C ILE A 117 -7.49 22.50 -7.71
N GLU A 118 -8.33 23.54 -7.70
CA GLU A 118 -8.40 24.52 -8.77
C GLU A 118 -7.05 25.26 -8.96
N ASN A 119 -6.33 25.54 -7.87
CA ASN A 119 -4.96 26.08 -7.93
C ASN A 119 -4.01 25.16 -8.70
N GLY A 120 -3.94 23.88 -8.33
CA GLY A 120 -3.09 22.91 -9.02
C GLY A 120 -3.48 22.72 -10.49
N GLN A 121 -4.79 22.66 -10.79
CA GLN A 121 -5.29 22.61 -12.16
C GLN A 121 -4.88 23.83 -12.99
N ARG A 122 -4.94 25.03 -12.41
CA ARG A 122 -4.52 26.29 -13.05
C ARG A 122 -3.03 26.27 -13.40
N VAL A 123 -2.18 25.83 -12.47
CA VAL A 123 -0.73 25.73 -12.70
C VAL A 123 -0.43 24.73 -13.82
N TYR A 124 -1.02 23.52 -13.78
CA TYR A 124 -0.77 22.50 -14.80
C TYR A 124 -1.35 22.87 -16.17
N GLU A 125 -2.49 23.55 -16.19
CA GLU A 125 -3.05 24.06 -17.45
C GLU A 125 -2.18 25.19 -18.04
N SER A 126 -1.59 26.04 -17.21
CA SER A 126 -0.63 27.06 -17.66
C SER A 126 0.62 26.40 -18.26
N LEU A 127 1.14 25.35 -17.61
CA LEU A 127 2.24 24.55 -18.15
C LEU A 127 1.89 23.92 -19.50
N ALA A 128 0.70 23.32 -19.63
CA ALA A 128 0.24 22.69 -20.87
C ALA A 128 0.09 23.68 -22.03
N ARG A 129 -0.13 24.97 -21.72
CA ARG A 129 -0.31 26.05 -22.69
C ARG A 129 0.95 26.84 -23.02
N LEU A 130 2.09 26.53 -22.39
CA LEU A 130 3.34 27.26 -22.65
C LEU A 130 3.62 27.36 -24.16
N PRO A 131 4.02 28.53 -24.68
CA PRO A 131 4.28 28.72 -26.11
C PRO A 131 5.59 28.06 -26.60
N CYS A 132 6.21 27.18 -25.81
CA CYS A 132 7.45 26.45 -26.13
C CYS A 132 7.34 24.94 -25.82
N PRO A 133 8.07 24.05 -26.53
CA PRO A 133 8.04 22.61 -26.29
C PRO A 133 8.37 22.22 -24.85
N THR A 134 7.67 21.22 -24.29
CA THR A 134 7.91 20.70 -22.93
C THR A 134 8.10 19.19 -22.92
N VAL A 135 9.09 18.71 -22.17
CA VAL A 135 9.39 17.28 -22.00
C VAL A 135 9.53 16.95 -20.52
N ALA A 136 8.85 15.89 -20.07
CA ALA A 136 9.08 15.29 -18.75
C ALA A 136 10.04 14.10 -18.85
N ALA A 137 11.13 14.11 -18.08
CA ALA A 137 12.07 13.00 -17.94
C ALA A 137 11.83 12.28 -16.60
N ILE A 138 11.45 11.00 -16.69
CA ILE A 138 10.83 10.26 -15.59
C ILE A 138 11.74 9.10 -15.16
N HIS A 139 12.12 9.07 -13.88
CA HIS A 139 12.75 7.91 -13.24
C HIS A 139 12.02 7.56 -11.95
N GLY A 140 12.15 6.30 -11.50
CA GLY A 140 11.61 5.85 -10.21
C GLY A 140 10.09 6.05 -10.09
N ALA A 141 9.62 6.41 -8.90
CA ALA A 141 8.20 6.63 -8.63
C ALA A 141 7.68 7.93 -9.28
N CYS A 142 6.61 7.81 -10.07
CA CYS A 142 5.82 8.89 -10.65
C CYS A 142 4.34 8.57 -10.41
N MET A 143 3.77 9.11 -9.34
CA MET A 143 2.46 8.71 -8.84
C MET A 143 1.54 9.92 -8.70
N GLY A 144 0.24 9.68 -8.89
CA GLY A 144 -0.83 10.64 -8.68
C GLY A 144 -0.58 12.00 -9.36
N GLY A 145 -0.57 13.07 -8.57
CA GLY A 145 -0.23 14.42 -9.04
C GLY A 145 1.09 14.53 -9.83
N GLY A 146 2.09 13.69 -9.54
CA GLY A 146 3.31 13.59 -10.36
C GLY A 146 3.04 13.07 -11.77
N THR A 147 2.16 12.07 -11.91
CA THR A 147 1.67 11.61 -13.21
C THR A 147 0.85 12.70 -13.89
N GLU A 148 0.04 13.45 -13.15
CA GLU A 148 -0.76 14.56 -13.72
C GLU A 148 0.13 15.70 -14.23
N LEU A 149 1.27 15.98 -13.57
CA LEU A 149 2.27 16.95 -14.02
C LEU A 149 2.90 16.54 -15.35
N ILE A 150 3.32 15.28 -15.50
CA ILE A 150 3.90 14.81 -16.77
C ILE A 150 2.87 14.75 -17.90
N LEU A 151 1.59 14.58 -17.57
CA LEU A 151 0.47 14.63 -18.53
C LEU A 151 0.20 16.06 -19.02
N ALA A 152 0.60 17.09 -18.27
CA ALA A 152 0.58 18.48 -18.71
C ALA A 152 1.74 18.81 -19.69
N CYS A 153 2.83 18.02 -19.70
CA CYS A 153 3.91 18.19 -20.66
C CYS A 153 3.53 17.70 -22.07
N ARG A 154 4.20 18.18 -23.13
CA ARG A 154 3.92 17.74 -24.51
C ARG A 154 4.44 16.34 -24.78
N GLN A 155 5.68 16.06 -24.38
CA GLN A 155 6.30 14.74 -24.52
C GLN A 155 6.78 14.21 -23.16
N ARG A 156 6.94 12.89 -23.07
CA ARG A 156 7.39 12.16 -21.89
C ARG A 156 8.41 11.11 -22.28
N ILE A 157 9.52 11.04 -21.56
CA ILE A 157 10.52 9.99 -21.67
C ILE A 157 10.74 9.36 -20.29
N ALA A 158 10.90 8.04 -20.23
CA ALA A 158 11.11 7.34 -18.97
C ALA A 158 12.38 6.48 -18.99
N ALA A 159 13.02 6.34 -17.82
CA ALA A 159 14.10 5.40 -17.62
C ALA A 159 13.58 3.95 -17.75
N ASP A 160 14.24 3.13 -18.58
CA ASP A 160 13.99 1.68 -18.67
C ASP A 160 14.59 0.97 -17.45
N ASP A 161 13.94 1.14 -16.30
CA ASP A 161 14.35 0.59 -15.02
C ASP A 161 13.16 -0.09 -14.32
N ASP A 162 13.42 -1.20 -13.64
CA ASP A 162 12.42 -1.94 -12.86
C ASP A 162 11.86 -1.12 -11.69
N LYS A 163 12.52 -0.04 -11.25
CA LYS A 163 12.04 0.91 -10.24
C LYS A 163 11.09 1.95 -10.82
N THR A 164 11.12 2.20 -12.13
CA THR A 164 10.25 3.20 -12.77
C THR A 164 8.80 2.74 -12.74
N ARG A 165 7.95 3.49 -12.02
CA ARG A 165 6.53 3.19 -11.81
C ARG A 165 5.70 4.43 -12.03
N ILE A 166 4.76 4.37 -12.98
CA ILE A 166 3.91 5.50 -13.38
C ILE A 166 2.44 5.15 -13.12
N GLY A 167 1.71 5.92 -12.33
CA GLY A 167 0.32 5.58 -11.99
C GLY A 167 -0.51 6.70 -11.37
N LEU A 168 -1.82 6.44 -11.25
CA LEU A 168 -2.83 7.34 -10.67
C LEU A 168 -3.58 6.57 -9.56
N PRO A 169 -3.02 6.49 -8.34
CA PRO A 169 -3.52 5.66 -7.25
C PRO A 169 -4.62 6.32 -6.39
N GLU A 170 -5.17 7.47 -6.80
CA GLU A 170 -6.09 8.30 -6.00
C GLU A 170 -7.33 7.54 -5.49
N VAL A 171 -7.82 6.56 -6.26
CA VAL A 171 -8.95 5.70 -5.84
C VAL A 171 -8.65 4.88 -4.58
N MET A 172 -7.37 4.62 -4.29
CA MET A 172 -6.94 3.95 -3.06
C MET A 172 -7.08 4.85 -1.83
N LEU A 173 -7.19 6.17 -2.03
CA LEU A 173 -7.45 7.19 -1.01
C LEU A 173 -8.92 7.61 -0.97
N GLY A 174 -9.81 6.91 -1.70
CA GLY A 174 -11.24 7.24 -1.76
C GLY A 174 -11.60 8.47 -2.59
N ILE A 175 -10.64 9.03 -3.33
CA ILE A 175 -10.82 10.13 -4.27
C ILE A 175 -10.47 9.68 -5.70
N HIS A 176 -10.35 10.59 -6.65
CA HIS A 176 -9.84 10.29 -7.99
C HIS A 176 -8.90 11.42 -8.44
N PRO A 177 -8.18 11.28 -9.58
CA PRO A 177 -7.25 12.32 -10.05
C PRO A 177 -7.92 13.70 -10.09
N GLY A 178 -7.19 14.73 -9.64
CA GLY A 178 -7.73 16.06 -9.37
C GLY A 178 -7.03 17.19 -10.12
N TRP A 179 -5.83 16.99 -10.65
CA TRP A 179 -5.07 17.99 -11.41
C TRP A 179 -5.08 17.72 -12.93
N GLY A 180 -6.14 17.10 -13.43
CA GLY A 180 -6.44 16.89 -14.84
C GLY A 180 -6.14 15.49 -15.37
N GLY A 181 -5.85 14.51 -14.51
CA GLY A 181 -5.64 13.12 -14.90
C GLY A 181 -6.85 12.51 -15.61
N THR A 182 -8.07 12.76 -15.12
CA THR A 182 -9.31 12.27 -15.76
C THR A 182 -9.57 12.97 -17.10
N ALA A 183 -9.01 14.16 -17.28
CA ALA A 183 -9.20 14.96 -18.48
C ALA A 183 -8.14 14.69 -19.56
N ARG A 184 -6.88 14.47 -19.17
CA ARG A 184 -5.73 14.33 -20.07
C ARG A 184 -5.43 12.88 -20.44
N LEU A 185 -5.45 11.94 -19.49
CA LEU A 185 -5.05 10.55 -19.76
C LEU A 185 -5.97 9.84 -20.76
N PRO A 186 -7.32 9.91 -20.66
CA PRO A 186 -8.19 9.31 -21.68
C PRO A 186 -7.96 9.89 -23.08
N ARG A 187 -7.60 11.17 -23.19
CA ARG A 187 -7.29 11.82 -24.48
C ARG A 187 -5.90 11.47 -25.01
N LEU A 188 -5.03 10.94 -24.16
CA LEU A 188 -3.68 10.51 -24.52
C LEU A 188 -3.67 9.07 -25.05
N ILE A 189 -4.32 8.14 -24.34
CA ILE A 189 -4.23 6.69 -24.61
C ILE A 189 -5.58 6.02 -24.92
N GLY A 190 -6.68 6.77 -24.87
CA GLY A 190 -8.04 6.24 -25.01
C GLY A 190 -8.63 5.73 -23.70
N ALA A 191 -9.95 5.85 -23.58
CA ALA A 191 -10.66 5.48 -22.36
C ALA A 191 -10.52 4.01 -21.94
N PRO A 192 -10.51 3.01 -22.85
CA PRO A 192 -10.35 1.60 -22.47
C PRO A 192 -9.02 1.29 -21.78
N ASP A 193 -7.96 2.06 -22.04
CA ASP A 193 -6.66 1.88 -21.39
C ASP A 193 -6.49 2.81 -20.19
N ALA A 194 -7.02 4.04 -20.27
CA ALA A 194 -6.92 5.04 -19.21
C ALA A 194 -7.78 4.70 -17.98
N LEU A 195 -9.03 4.26 -18.17
CA LEU A 195 -9.94 3.98 -17.07
C LEU A 195 -9.42 2.85 -16.16
N PRO A 196 -8.89 1.71 -16.66
CA PRO A 196 -8.28 0.71 -15.79
C PRO A 196 -7.11 1.23 -14.96
N VAL A 197 -6.28 2.12 -15.50
CA VAL A 197 -5.16 2.73 -14.74
C VAL A 197 -5.69 3.53 -13.55
N MET A 198 -6.70 4.37 -13.77
CA MET A 198 -7.29 5.22 -12.73
C MET A 198 -8.22 4.47 -11.77
N LEU A 199 -9.00 3.48 -12.26
CA LEU A 199 -9.96 2.73 -11.46
C LEU A 199 -9.31 1.67 -10.57
N THR A 200 -8.12 1.18 -10.93
CA THR A 200 -7.39 0.17 -10.14
C THR A 200 -6.26 0.77 -9.31
N GLY A 201 -5.83 1.99 -9.62
CA GLY A 201 -4.67 2.63 -8.99
C GLY A 201 -3.33 1.92 -9.23
N LYS A 202 -3.28 0.91 -10.11
CA LYS A 202 -2.08 0.11 -10.33
C LYS A 202 -1.06 0.89 -11.16
N ALA A 203 0.16 0.98 -10.65
CA ALA A 203 1.27 1.57 -11.38
C ALA A 203 1.70 0.71 -12.57
N LEU A 204 2.02 1.39 -13.67
CA LEU A 204 2.59 0.81 -14.88
C LEU A 204 4.12 0.75 -14.75
N SER A 205 4.73 -0.33 -15.24
CA SER A 205 6.18 -0.35 -15.50
C SER A 205 6.52 0.56 -16.69
N ALA A 206 7.78 0.98 -16.80
CA ALA A 206 8.28 1.78 -17.92
C ALA A 206 7.86 1.21 -19.29
N LYS A 207 8.10 -0.10 -19.50
CA LYS A 207 7.72 -0.82 -20.73
C LYS A 207 6.21 -0.82 -20.99
N ARG A 208 5.39 -1.01 -19.94
CA ARG A 208 3.93 -0.98 -20.11
C ARG A 208 3.45 0.44 -20.40
N ALA A 209 4.01 1.44 -19.74
CA ALA A 209 3.71 2.85 -20.00
C ALA A 209 4.03 3.24 -21.45
N LEU A 210 5.15 2.76 -22.01
CA LEU A 210 5.49 2.94 -23.42
C LEU A 210 4.47 2.27 -24.33
N SER A 211 4.15 0.99 -24.07
CA SER A 211 3.22 0.23 -24.92
C SER A 211 1.80 0.82 -24.96
N LEU A 212 1.39 1.52 -23.91
CA LEU A 212 0.11 2.22 -23.83
C LEU A 212 0.18 3.65 -24.41
N GLY A 213 1.38 4.18 -24.62
CA GLY A 213 1.62 5.56 -25.06
C GLY A 213 1.41 6.60 -23.95
N VAL A 214 1.56 6.19 -22.68
CA VAL A 214 1.68 7.12 -21.55
C VAL A 214 3.02 7.85 -21.61
N VAL A 215 4.09 7.13 -21.96
CA VAL A 215 5.40 7.72 -22.30
C VAL A 215 5.68 7.52 -23.78
N ASP A 216 6.38 8.48 -24.38
CA ASP A 216 6.64 8.50 -25.82
C ASP A 216 7.97 7.76 -26.16
N ARG A 217 8.92 7.68 -25.22
CA ARG A 217 10.21 6.98 -25.39
C ARG A 217 10.73 6.41 -24.07
N LEU A 218 11.60 5.40 -24.18
CA LEU A 218 12.43 4.90 -23.08
C LEU A 218 13.91 5.17 -23.35
N ALA A 219 14.68 5.38 -22.28
CA ALA A 219 16.13 5.52 -22.33
C ALA A 219 16.79 4.78 -21.16
N PRO A 220 18.05 4.34 -21.29
CA PRO A 220 18.86 3.93 -20.15
C PRO A 220 18.91 5.05 -19.09
N PRO A 221 18.92 4.74 -17.78
CA PRO A 221 18.94 5.76 -16.73
C PRO A 221 20.05 6.82 -16.89
N ALA A 222 21.25 6.39 -17.31
CA ALA A 222 22.40 7.27 -17.51
C ALA A 222 22.23 8.29 -18.67
N GLU A 223 21.39 7.97 -19.66
CA GLU A 223 21.20 8.77 -20.87
C GLU A 223 19.90 9.58 -20.85
N LEU A 224 19.06 9.40 -19.81
CA LEU A 224 17.70 9.92 -19.74
C LEU A 224 17.60 11.42 -20.07
N LEU A 225 18.46 12.26 -19.47
CA LEU A 225 18.42 13.71 -19.67
C LEU A 225 18.96 14.13 -21.06
N ALA A 226 19.95 13.40 -21.60
CA ALA A 226 20.46 13.67 -22.93
C ALA A 226 19.39 13.37 -23.99
N GLU A 227 18.71 12.22 -23.85
CA GLU A 227 17.62 11.81 -24.73
C GLU A 227 16.37 12.69 -24.58
N ALA A 228 16.09 13.19 -23.38
CA ALA A 228 15.02 14.15 -23.17
C ALA A 228 15.27 15.48 -23.92
N ARG A 229 16.51 15.97 -23.92
CA ARG A 229 16.90 17.16 -24.71
C ARG A 229 16.80 16.91 -26.21
N ALA A 230 17.17 15.71 -26.67
CA ALA A 230 16.98 15.33 -28.08
C ALA A 230 15.49 15.34 -28.46
N LEU A 231 14.61 14.86 -27.58
CA LEU A 231 13.16 14.83 -27.77
C LEU A 231 12.52 16.23 -27.81
N LEU A 232 13.08 17.22 -27.12
CA LEU A 232 12.67 18.63 -27.26
C LEU A 232 12.90 19.15 -28.68
N ARG A 233 14.06 18.81 -29.28
CA ARG A 233 14.45 19.26 -30.62
C ARG A 233 13.74 18.47 -31.72
N ARG A 234 13.49 17.19 -31.49
CA ARG A 234 12.83 16.27 -32.43
C ARG A 234 11.68 15.56 -31.72
N PRO A 235 10.50 16.21 -31.64
CA PRO A 235 9.34 15.64 -30.96
C PRO A 235 8.91 14.31 -31.58
N HIS A 236 8.53 13.37 -30.73
CA HIS A 236 7.97 12.11 -31.19
C HIS A 236 6.54 12.31 -31.73
N ALA A 237 6.30 11.85 -32.96
CA ALA A 237 4.98 11.83 -33.57
C ALA A 237 4.26 10.54 -33.17
N ARG A 238 3.21 10.66 -32.35
CA ARG A 238 2.45 9.48 -31.91
C ARG A 238 1.77 8.76 -33.08
N PRO A 239 1.72 7.42 -33.07
CA PRO A 239 1.06 6.64 -34.11
C PRO A 239 -0.39 7.06 -34.35
N PHE A 240 -0.81 7.06 -35.63
CA PHE A 240 -2.18 7.41 -36.01
C PHE A 240 -3.23 6.54 -35.28
N ALA A 241 -2.99 5.23 -35.17
CA ALA A 241 -3.90 4.31 -34.49
C ALA A 241 -4.16 4.70 -33.02
N GLN A 242 -3.12 5.11 -32.29
CA GLN A 242 -3.26 5.56 -30.91
C GLN A 242 -4.08 6.85 -30.83
N ARG A 243 -3.81 7.82 -31.71
CA ARG A 243 -4.54 9.09 -31.78
C ARG A 243 -6.01 8.87 -32.15
N ALA A 244 -6.28 7.98 -33.10
CA ALA A 244 -7.62 7.62 -33.55
C ALA A 244 -8.41 6.93 -32.43
N LYS A 245 -7.81 5.96 -31.72
CA LYS A 245 -8.40 5.32 -30.53
C LYS A 245 -8.74 6.35 -29.44
N ALA A 246 -7.79 7.22 -29.12
CA ALA A 246 -7.98 8.25 -28.11
C ALA A 246 -9.12 9.21 -28.47
N TRP A 247 -9.21 9.62 -29.73
CA TRP A 247 -10.30 10.45 -30.23
C TRP A 247 -11.65 9.72 -30.19
N ALA A 248 -11.74 8.54 -30.81
CA ALA A 248 -12.99 7.79 -30.97
C ALA A 248 -13.65 7.45 -29.62
N THR A 249 -12.84 7.05 -28.64
CA THR A 249 -13.32 6.63 -27.31
C THR A 249 -13.69 7.80 -26.38
N ASN A 250 -13.41 9.05 -26.77
CA ASN A 250 -13.72 10.25 -25.98
C ASN A 250 -14.77 11.16 -26.63
N THR A 251 -15.35 10.76 -27.76
CA THR A 251 -16.54 11.42 -28.32
C THR A 251 -17.70 11.36 -27.32
N TRP A 252 -18.65 12.29 -27.40
CA TRP A 252 -19.80 12.28 -26.48
C TRP A 252 -20.59 10.97 -26.57
N LEU A 253 -20.90 10.51 -27.79
CA LEU A 253 -21.62 9.25 -28.04
C LEU A 253 -20.89 8.04 -27.46
N ALA A 254 -19.59 7.88 -27.76
CA ALA A 254 -18.82 6.74 -27.25
C ALA A 254 -18.81 6.69 -25.71
N ARG A 255 -18.75 7.84 -25.05
CA ARG A 255 -18.79 7.91 -23.58
C ARG A 255 -20.13 7.51 -23.01
N GLN A 256 -21.24 7.88 -23.66
CA GLN A 256 -22.57 7.42 -23.23
C GLN A 256 -22.73 5.91 -23.38
N ILE A 257 -22.17 5.31 -24.43
CA ILE A 257 -22.24 3.86 -24.70
C ILE A 257 -21.34 3.05 -23.77
N LEU A 258 -20.10 3.51 -23.55
CA LEU A 258 -19.09 2.78 -22.77
C LEU A 258 -19.31 2.91 -21.26
N ALA A 259 -19.84 4.03 -20.76
CA ALA A 259 -19.97 4.26 -19.32
C ALA A 259 -20.80 3.18 -18.59
N PRO A 260 -21.98 2.73 -19.08
CA PRO A 260 -22.74 1.64 -18.44
C PRO A 260 -21.96 0.32 -18.34
N MET A 261 -21.18 -0.01 -19.37
CA MET A 261 -20.33 -1.21 -19.38
C MET A 261 -19.23 -1.11 -18.31
N VAL A 262 -18.56 0.03 -18.24
CA VAL A 262 -17.52 0.26 -17.22
C VAL A 262 -18.13 0.27 -15.81
N ILE A 263 -19.30 0.90 -15.62
CA ILE A 263 -20.03 0.87 -14.34
C ILE A 263 -20.34 -0.58 -13.93
N LYS A 264 -20.86 -1.41 -14.85
CA LYS A 264 -21.16 -2.83 -14.56
C LYS A 264 -19.89 -3.60 -14.18
N GLN A 265 -18.78 -3.39 -14.89
CA GLN A 265 -17.50 -4.02 -14.58
C GLN A 265 -16.92 -3.58 -13.23
N THR A 266 -17.08 -2.30 -12.88
CA THR A 266 -16.66 -1.75 -11.59
C THR A 266 -17.55 -2.27 -10.46
N ALA A 267 -18.87 -2.30 -10.65
CA ALA A 267 -19.85 -2.81 -9.67
C ALA A 267 -19.67 -4.31 -9.37
N ALA A 268 -19.12 -5.07 -10.31
CA ALA A 268 -18.76 -6.48 -10.08
C ALA A 268 -17.57 -6.67 -9.12
N LYS A 269 -16.76 -5.62 -8.88
CA LYS A 269 -15.56 -5.67 -8.04
C LYS A 269 -15.70 -4.88 -6.75
N VAL A 270 -16.42 -3.77 -6.78
CA VAL A 270 -16.59 -2.86 -5.64
C VAL A 270 -18.04 -2.37 -5.57
N ARG A 271 -18.53 -2.15 -4.35
CA ARG A 271 -19.87 -1.61 -4.09
C ARG A 271 -19.80 -0.08 -4.05
N LYS A 272 -20.74 0.59 -4.71
CA LYS A 272 -20.75 2.06 -4.81
C LYS A 272 -20.93 2.72 -3.45
N GLU A 273 -21.69 2.07 -2.57
CA GLU A 273 -21.97 2.52 -1.21
C GLU A 273 -20.71 2.53 -0.34
N HIS A 274 -19.77 1.61 -0.61
CA HIS A 274 -18.52 1.48 0.14
C HIS A 274 -17.40 2.29 -0.48
N TYR A 275 -17.37 2.37 -1.82
CA TYR A 275 -16.31 3.02 -2.59
C TYR A 275 -16.92 3.89 -3.70
N PRO A 276 -17.31 5.14 -3.41
CA PRO A 276 -17.96 6.02 -4.38
C PRO A 276 -17.00 6.57 -5.45
N ALA A 277 -15.71 6.71 -5.14
CA ALA A 277 -14.69 7.32 -6.01
C ALA A 277 -14.60 6.71 -7.43
N PRO A 278 -14.53 5.37 -7.60
CA PRO A 278 -14.51 4.75 -8.93
C PRO A 278 -15.73 5.10 -9.79
N PHE A 279 -16.91 5.23 -9.19
CA PHE A 279 -18.15 5.58 -9.90
C PHE A 279 -18.19 7.07 -10.23
N ALA A 280 -17.73 7.92 -9.31
CA ALA A 280 -17.59 9.35 -9.53
C ALA A 280 -16.59 9.66 -10.67
N LEU A 281 -15.46 8.94 -10.73
CA LEU A 281 -14.50 9.01 -11.84
C LEU A 281 -15.19 8.73 -13.19
N ILE A 282 -15.99 7.67 -13.27
CA ILE A 282 -16.71 7.31 -14.49
C ILE A 282 -17.75 8.38 -14.85
N ASP A 283 -18.46 8.94 -13.86
CA ASP A 283 -19.42 10.04 -14.08
C ASP A 283 -18.75 11.30 -14.61
N VAL A 284 -17.63 11.72 -14.02
CA VAL A 284 -16.82 12.86 -14.47
C VAL A 284 -16.38 12.66 -15.91
N TRP A 285 -15.83 11.48 -16.23
CA TRP A 285 -15.42 11.17 -17.60
C TRP A 285 -16.62 11.16 -18.56
N LYS A 286 -17.74 10.54 -18.19
CA LYS A 286 -18.98 10.47 -18.98
C LYS A 286 -19.53 11.86 -19.30
N ARG A 287 -19.57 12.75 -18.30
CA ARG A 287 -20.15 14.10 -18.39
C ARG A 287 -19.21 15.16 -18.96
N GLY A 288 -17.91 14.87 -19.05
CA GLY A 288 -16.90 15.83 -19.52
C GLY A 288 -17.28 16.55 -20.83
N GLY A 289 -17.02 17.86 -20.93
CA GLY A 289 -17.31 18.63 -22.15
C GLY A 289 -16.35 18.34 -23.31
N ALA A 290 -16.50 19.07 -24.42
CA ALA A 290 -15.47 19.07 -25.47
C ALA A 290 -14.17 19.77 -25.02
N SER A 291 -14.31 20.83 -24.21
CA SER A 291 -13.20 21.64 -23.69
C SER A 291 -12.50 21.00 -22.49
N ILE A 292 -11.21 21.28 -22.33
CA ILE A 292 -10.41 20.84 -21.18
C ILE A 292 -10.89 21.53 -19.90
N GLN A 293 -11.21 22.82 -19.95
CA GLN A 293 -11.65 23.61 -18.79
C GLN A 293 -12.92 23.06 -18.16
N GLN A 294 -13.91 22.67 -18.98
CA GLN A 294 -15.15 22.09 -18.45
C GLN A 294 -14.88 20.76 -17.74
N ARG A 295 -13.94 19.96 -18.23
CA ARG A 295 -13.55 18.68 -17.61
C ARG A 295 -12.84 18.90 -16.28
N LEU A 296 -11.88 19.82 -16.24
CA LEU A 296 -11.16 20.20 -15.03
C LEU A 296 -12.14 20.68 -13.94
N LYS A 297 -13.11 21.53 -14.30
CA LYS A 297 -14.15 22.00 -13.38
C LYS A 297 -15.04 20.89 -12.82
N LEU A 298 -15.41 19.90 -13.65
CA LEU A 298 -16.20 18.75 -13.20
C LEU A 298 -15.36 17.83 -12.30
N GLU A 299 -14.09 17.63 -12.62
CA GLU A 299 -13.14 16.86 -11.85
C GLU A 299 -12.94 17.47 -10.45
N ALA A 300 -12.63 18.76 -10.36
CA ALA A 300 -12.36 19.45 -9.10
C ALA A 300 -13.55 19.36 -8.12
N ARG A 301 -14.76 19.62 -8.62
CA ARG A 301 -16.00 19.51 -7.83
C ARG A 301 -16.26 18.09 -7.33
N SER A 302 -15.96 17.10 -8.15
CA SER A 302 -16.15 15.70 -7.79
C SER A 302 -15.16 15.26 -6.71
N VAL A 303 -13.88 15.61 -6.85
CA VAL A 303 -12.85 15.30 -5.85
C VAL A 303 -13.14 16.01 -4.52
N ALA A 304 -13.52 17.30 -4.54
CA ALA A 304 -13.88 18.02 -3.33
C ALA A 304 -15.04 17.34 -2.58
N LYS A 305 -16.09 16.92 -3.29
CA LYS A 305 -17.20 16.17 -2.70
C LYS A 305 -16.78 14.80 -2.14
N LEU A 306 -15.87 14.11 -2.82
CA LEU A 306 -15.38 12.81 -2.35
C LEU A 306 -14.52 12.95 -1.08
N ALA A 307 -13.72 14.03 -0.99
CA ALA A 307 -12.85 14.31 0.15
C ALA A 307 -13.62 14.46 1.47
N GLU A 308 -14.87 14.93 1.40
CA GLU A 308 -15.78 15.07 2.55
C GLU A 308 -16.37 13.73 3.03
N THR A 309 -16.23 12.65 2.26
CA THR A 309 -16.80 11.35 2.63
C THR A 309 -15.98 10.65 3.72
N SER A 310 -16.67 9.95 4.62
CA SER A 310 -16.02 9.10 5.62
C SER A 310 -15.15 8.01 4.99
N THR A 311 -15.51 7.52 3.80
CA THR A 311 -14.69 6.59 3.02
C THR A 311 -13.33 7.18 2.68
N ALA A 312 -13.27 8.40 2.12
CA ALA A 312 -12.00 9.02 1.77
C ALA A 312 -11.14 9.28 3.01
N GLN A 313 -11.76 9.80 4.08
CA GLN A 313 -11.11 9.98 5.38
C GLN A 313 -10.51 8.67 5.89
N ASN A 314 -11.28 7.59 5.96
CA ASN A 314 -10.80 6.30 6.46
C ASN A 314 -9.71 5.68 5.57
N LEU A 315 -9.78 5.84 4.25
CA LEU A 315 -8.74 5.33 3.34
C LEU A 315 -7.44 6.14 3.43
N ILE A 316 -7.52 7.46 3.63
CA ILE A 316 -6.36 8.31 3.93
C ILE A 316 -5.76 7.92 5.28
N ARG A 317 -6.59 7.70 6.30
CA ARG A 317 -6.14 7.17 7.60
C ARG A 317 -5.37 5.87 7.41
N ILE A 318 -5.90 4.91 6.64
CA ILE A 318 -5.25 3.62 6.38
C ILE A 318 -3.89 3.81 5.70
N PHE A 319 -3.74 4.77 4.79
CA PHE A 319 -2.45 5.11 4.22
C PHE A 319 -1.44 5.50 5.31
N PHE A 320 -1.81 6.38 6.25
CA PHE A 320 -0.93 6.76 7.36
C PHE A 320 -0.68 5.63 8.36
N LEU A 321 -1.67 4.76 8.61
CA LEU A 321 -1.47 3.54 9.40
C LEU A 321 -0.44 2.63 8.75
N GLN A 322 -0.50 2.47 7.42
CA GLN A 322 0.49 1.71 6.67
C GLN A 322 1.88 2.32 6.77
N GLU A 323 2.00 3.65 6.61
CA GLU A 323 3.28 4.35 6.75
C GLU A 323 3.82 4.27 8.17
N ARG A 324 2.96 4.28 9.19
CA ARG A 324 3.34 4.06 10.59
C ARG A 324 3.91 2.65 10.81
N LEU A 325 3.26 1.61 10.29
CA LEU A 325 3.78 0.24 10.36
C LEU A 325 5.12 0.09 9.60
N LYS A 326 5.26 0.69 8.41
CA LYS A 326 6.56 0.73 7.68
C LYS A 326 7.61 1.57 8.43
N GLY A 327 7.15 2.52 9.23
CA GLY A 327 7.93 3.38 10.10
C GLY A 327 8.60 2.58 11.21
N GLN A 328 7.96 1.51 11.70
CA GLN A 328 8.55 0.60 12.67
C GLN A 328 9.85 -0.01 12.12
N GLY A 329 10.95 0.13 12.86
CA GLY A 329 12.28 -0.30 12.41
C GLY A 329 12.97 0.66 11.43
N SER A 330 12.47 1.87 11.21
CA SER A 330 13.15 2.88 10.38
C SER A 330 14.40 3.43 11.04
N GLY A 331 15.50 3.54 10.28
CA GLY A 331 16.78 4.02 10.81
C GLY A 331 17.53 2.99 11.66
N ILE A 332 17.01 1.77 11.79
CA ILE A 332 17.60 0.69 12.57
C ILE A 332 18.28 -0.29 11.61
N ASP A 333 19.55 -0.60 11.85
CA ASP A 333 20.23 -1.70 11.17
C ASP A 333 19.79 -3.02 11.82
N HIS A 334 19.19 -3.92 11.02
CA HIS A 334 18.77 -5.22 11.50
C HIS A 334 19.96 -6.18 11.73
N GLY A 335 21.10 -5.96 11.04
CA GLY A 335 22.28 -6.80 11.17
C GLY A 335 22.07 -8.26 10.75
N ILE A 336 21.06 -8.55 9.91
CA ILE A 336 20.70 -9.90 9.45
C ILE A 336 21.07 -10.05 7.98
N LYS A 337 21.95 -10.99 7.67
CA LYS A 337 22.35 -11.35 6.30
C LYS A 337 21.94 -12.78 5.96
N HIS A 338 22.05 -13.67 6.93
CA HIS A 338 21.70 -15.08 6.80
C HIS A 338 20.49 -15.45 7.66
N VAL A 339 19.45 -15.96 7.02
CA VAL A 339 18.24 -16.48 7.67
C VAL A 339 18.23 -18.00 7.60
N HIS A 340 18.13 -18.68 8.73
CA HIS A 340 17.94 -20.12 8.78
C HIS A 340 16.49 -20.44 9.12
N VAL A 341 15.81 -21.25 8.33
CA VAL A 341 14.41 -21.62 8.56
C VAL A 341 14.32 -23.11 8.86
N VAL A 342 13.71 -23.48 9.99
CA VAL A 342 13.53 -24.87 10.41
C VAL A 342 12.09 -25.30 10.22
N GLY A 343 11.88 -26.29 9.35
CA GLY A 343 10.56 -26.77 8.91
C GLY A 343 10.28 -26.34 7.47
N ALA A 344 10.30 -27.28 6.53
CA ALA A 344 10.07 -27.03 5.10
C ALA A 344 8.61 -27.27 4.66
N GLY A 345 7.69 -27.22 5.63
CA GLY A 345 6.26 -27.19 5.36
C GLY A 345 5.82 -25.98 4.52
N VAL A 346 4.51 -25.76 4.43
CA VAL A 346 3.97 -24.66 3.62
C VAL A 346 4.50 -23.30 4.10
N MET A 347 4.42 -23.02 5.40
CA MET A 347 4.84 -21.74 5.97
C MET A 347 6.36 -21.54 5.91
N GLY A 348 7.15 -22.45 6.47
CA GLY A 348 8.61 -22.27 6.49
C GLY A 348 9.22 -22.22 5.09
N GLY A 349 8.72 -23.04 4.16
CA GLY A 349 9.12 -22.95 2.75
C GLY A 349 8.80 -21.60 2.11
N ASP A 350 7.61 -21.04 2.36
CA ASP A 350 7.21 -19.74 1.82
C ASP A 350 7.97 -18.56 2.46
N ILE A 351 8.27 -18.63 3.77
CA ILE A 351 9.12 -17.67 4.48
C ILE A 351 10.52 -17.67 3.88
N ALA A 352 11.12 -18.85 3.75
CA ALA A 352 12.46 -19.02 3.18
C ALA A 352 12.52 -18.51 1.74
N ALA A 353 11.53 -18.87 0.92
CA ALA A 353 11.43 -18.42 -0.46
C ALA A 353 11.31 -16.89 -0.57
N TRP A 354 10.51 -16.27 0.30
CA TRP A 354 10.30 -14.81 0.29
C TRP A 354 11.53 -14.04 0.78
N ALA A 355 12.19 -14.50 1.85
CA ALA A 355 13.43 -13.90 2.35
C ALA A 355 14.53 -13.92 1.27
N ALA A 356 14.72 -15.06 0.59
CA ALA A 356 15.67 -15.17 -0.51
C ALA A 356 15.33 -14.23 -1.69
N PHE A 357 14.04 -14.14 -2.05
CA PHE A 357 13.55 -13.18 -3.05
C PHE A 357 13.87 -11.72 -2.71
N LYS A 358 13.91 -11.40 -1.41
CA LYS A 358 14.20 -10.07 -0.89
C LYS A 358 15.70 -9.77 -0.72
N GLY A 359 16.57 -10.73 -1.02
CA GLY A 359 18.01 -10.51 -1.08
C GLY A 359 18.82 -11.14 0.04
N PHE A 360 18.19 -11.91 0.92
CA PHE A 360 18.86 -12.57 2.03
C PHE A 360 19.43 -13.92 1.59
N GLU A 361 20.55 -14.33 2.20
CA GLU A 361 20.99 -15.71 2.15
C GLU A 361 20.10 -16.56 3.05
N VAL A 362 19.67 -17.72 2.57
CA VAL A 362 18.69 -18.55 3.29
C VAL A 362 19.08 -20.02 3.23
N THR A 363 19.06 -20.69 4.39
CA THR A 363 19.10 -22.15 4.49
C THR A 363 17.78 -22.67 5.03
N LEU A 364 17.26 -23.72 4.41
CA LEU A 364 16.00 -24.36 4.77
C LEU A 364 16.26 -25.79 5.26
N GLN A 365 15.93 -26.04 6.53
CA GLN A 365 16.11 -27.33 7.18
C GLN A 365 14.79 -28.08 7.31
N ASP A 366 14.85 -29.39 7.11
CA ASP A 366 13.85 -30.37 7.54
C ASP A 366 14.55 -31.72 7.74
N ARG A 367 13.84 -32.72 8.28
CA ARG A 367 14.38 -34.03 8.65
C ARG A 367 14.97 -34.80 7.46
N GLU A 368 14.40 -34.61 6.27
CA GLU A 368 14.80 -35.30 5.05
C GLU A 368 14.56 -34.42 3.82
N MET A 369 15.37 -34.60 2.77
CA MET A 369 15.26 -33.81 1.53
C MET A 369 13.87 -33.90 0.86
N LYS A 370 13.14 -35.00 1.05
CA LYS A 370 11.78 -35.18 0.51
C LYS A 370 10.78 -34.15 1.04
N PHE A 371 11.03 -33.56 2.22
CA PHE A 371 10.21 -32.49 2.79
C PHE A 371 10.67 -31.11 2.32
N ILE A 372 11.96 -30.95 2.00
CA ILE A 372 12.57 -29.69 1.53
C ILE A 372 12.30 -29.46 0.04
N GLN A 373 12.43 -30.49 -0.80
CA GLN A 373 12.33 -30.37 -2.25
C GLN A 373 11.02 -29.70 -2.71
N PRO A 374 9.83 -30.06 -2.18
CA PRO A 374 8.59 -29.40 -2.58
C PRO A 374 8.58 -27.90 -2.28
N ALA A 375 9.24 -27.45 -1.21
CA ALA A 375 9.36 -26.03 -0.89
C ALA A 375 10.27 -25.29 -1.89
N LEU A 376 11.39 -25.90 -2.29
CA LEU A 376 12.29 -25.35 -3.32
C LEU A 376 11.59 -25.24 -4.67
N ASP A 377 10.79 -26.24 -5.05
CA ASP A 377 10.04 -26.24 -6.31
C ASP A 377 9.01 -25.10 -6.33
N ARG A 378 8.26 -24.92 -5.23
CA ARG A 378 7.34 -23.78 -5.07
C ARG A 378 8.08 -22.43 -5.11
N ALA A 379 9.25 -22.35 -4.50
CA ALA A 379 10.08 -21.14 -4.51
C ALA A 379 10.50 -20.78 -5.95
N ARG A 380 10.97 -21.75 -6.74
CA ARG A 380 11.32 -21.53 -8.14
C ARG A 380 10.12 -21.04 -8.95
N GLN A 381 8.95 -21.67 -8.81
CA GLN A 381 7.72 -21.23 -9.49
C GLN A 381 7.33 -19.78 -9.11
N LEU A 382 7.47 -19.42 -7.83
CA LEU A 382 7.26 -18.05 -7.38
C LEU A 382 8.24 -17.08 -8.08
N TYR A 383 9.51 -17.45 -8.19
CA TYR A 383 10.54 -16.64 -8.82
C TYR A 383 10.28 -16.47 -10.32
N GLU A 384 9.99 -17.54 -11.05
CA GLU A 384 9.63 -17.49 -12.48
C GLU A 384 8.39 -16.62 -12.74
N LYS A 385 7.39 -16.70 -11.85
CA LYS A 385 6.19 -15.88 -11.96
C LYS A 385 6.46 -14.39 -11.72
N LYS A 386 7.38 -14.06 -10.81
CA LYS A 386 7.72 -12.68 -10.42
C LYS A 386 8.79 -12.06 -11.32
N LEU A 387 9.74 -12.87 -11.78
CA LEU A 387 10.94 -12.50 -12.52
C LEU A 387 10.84 -13.10 -13.91
N LYS A 388 10.73 -12.24 -14.92
CA LYS A 388 10.44 -12.66 -16.29
C LYS A 388 11.67 -13.17 -17.06
N THR A 389 12.83 -13.25 -16.42
CA THR A 389 14.13 -13.53 -17.07
C THR A 389 14.88 -14.60 -16.30
N ALA A 390 15.37 -15.63 -17.01
CA ALA A 390 16.05 -16.78 -16.42
C ALA A 390 17.23 -16.40 -15.51
N ASP A 391 18.09 -15.47 -15.94
CA ASP A 391 19.27 -15.07 -15.16
C ASP A 391 18.90 -14.50 -13.77
N LYS A 392 17.83 -13.70 -13.71
CA LYS A 392 17.32 -13.16 -12.42
C LYS A 392 16.75 -14.27 -11.54
N VAL A 393 16.11 -15.29 -12.12
CA VAL A 393 15.58 -16.44 -11.39
C VAL A 393 16.75 -17.22 -10.77
N GLU A 394 17.73 -17.61 -11.57
CA GLU A 394 18.89 -18.40 -11.11
C GLU A 394 19.72 -17.68 -10.05
N ALA A 395 19.86 -16.36 -10.15
CA ALA A 395 20.54 -15.57 -9.12
C ALA A 395 19.84 -15.64 -7.75
N ILE A 396 18.51 -15.69 -7.71
CA ILE A 396 17.75 -15.81 -6.45
C ILE A 396 17.71 -17.25 -5.96
N VAL A 397 17.58 -18.23 -6.86
CA VAL A 397 17.58 -19.67 -6.50
C VAL A 397 18.85 -20.03 -5.72
N ARG A 398 20.02 -19.47 -6.09
CA ARG A 398 21.29 -19.71 -5.39
C ARG A 398 21.32 -19.24 -3.93
N ARG A 399 20.44 -18.31 -3.55
CA ARG A 399 20.34 -17.79 -2.18
C ARG A 399 19.56 -18.72 -1.26
N LEU A 400 18.72 -19.61 -1.79
CA LEU A 400 17.93 -20.56 -1.01
C LEU A 400 18.53 -21.96 -1.11
N ARG A 401 19.15 -22.43 -0.03
CA ARG A 401 19.85 -23.72 0.02
C ARG A 401 19.13 -24.70 0.94
N ALA A 402 19.02 -25.96 0.52
CA ALA A 402 18.61 -27.04 1.40
C ALA A 402 19.71 -27.32 2.44
N ASP A 403 19.30 -27.61 3.67
CA ASP A 403 20.22 -27.93 4.77
C ASP A 403 19.58 -28.96 5.71
N VAL A 404 19.59 -30.24 5.30
CA VAL A 404 19.02 -31.34 6.09
C VAL A 404 19.73 -31.49 7.45
N GLU A 405 21.05 -31.27 7.47
CA GLU A 405 21.89 -31.45 8.65
C GLU A 405 21.80 -30.28 9.65
N GLY A 406 21.22 -29.14 9.26
CA GLY A 406 21.07 -27.97 10.12
C GLY A 406 22.38 -27.21 10.36
N LYS A 407 23.38 -27.37 9.50
CA LYS A 407 24.70 -26.71 9.65
C LYS A 407 24.62 -25.19 9.53
N GLY A 408 23.58 -24.67 8.89
CA GLY A 408 23.34 -23.25 8.72
C GLY A 408 23.03 -22.52 10.03
N VAL A 409 22.53 -23.23 11.06
CA VAL A 409 22.14 -22.64 12.36
C VAL A 409 23.29 -21.85 12.99
N ALA A 410 24.50 -22.44 13.05
CA ALA A 410 25.67 -21.83 13.68
C ALA A 410 26.17 -20.55 12.99
N THR A 411 25.68 -20.26 11.78
CA THR A 411 26.07 -19.07 10.98
C THR A 411 24.89 -18.15 10.70
N ALA A 412 23.72 -18.43 11.28
CA ALA A 412 22.51 -17.66 11.04
C ALA A 412 22.47 -16.42 11.94
N ASP A 413 22.15 -15.26 11.39
CA ASP A 413 21.87 -14.06 12.20
C ASP A 413 20.45 -14.10 12.79
N LEU A 414 19.56 -14.83 12.11
CA LEU A 414 18.17 -15.07 12.50
C LEU A 414 17.79 -16.52 12.16
N ALA A 415 17.42 -17.32 13.17
CA ALA A 415 16.77 -18.60 12.96
C ALA A 415 15.25 -18.46 13.14
N ILE A 416 14.45 -19.03 12.24
CA ILE A 416 12.99 -19.01 12.29
C ILE A 416 12.47 -20.45 12.37
N GLU A 417 11.84 -20.78 13.48
CA GLU A 417 11.13 -22.04 13.67
C GLU A 417 9.74 -21.98 13.00
N ALA A 418 9.46 -22.97 12.14
CA ALA A 418 8.19 -23.14 11.45
C ALA A 418 7.79 -24.64 11.33
N ILE A 419 8.06 -25.42 12.38
CA ILE A 419 7.60 -26.79 12.56
C ILE A 419 6.13 -26.82 13.03
N PHE A 420 5.58 -28.02 13.13
CA PHE A 420 4.18 -28.23 13.53
C PHE A 420 3.86 -27.67 14.92
N GLU A 421 2.59 -27.35 15.14
CA GLU A 421 2.10 -26.64 16.33
C GLU A 421 2.04 -27.55 17.57
N ASN A 422 3.21 -27.82 18.16
CA ASN A 422 3.34 -28.59 19.39
C ASN A 422 4.44 -27.97 20.29
N ALA A 423 4.09 -27.60 21.51
CA ALA A 423 4.98 -26.88 22.41
C ALA A 423 6.24 -27.68 22.80
N GLU A 424 6.11 -28.97 23.08
CA GLU A 424 7.23 -29.83 23.47
C GLU A 424 8.23 -30.02 22.32
N ALA A 425 7.73 -30.25 21.11
CA ALA A 425 8.56 -30.37 19.91
C ALA A 425 9.33 -29.07 19.63
N LYS A 426 8.66 -27.92 19.76
CA LYS A 426 9.28 -26.60 19.58
C LYS A 426 10.36 -26.34 20.64
N LYS A 427 10.05 -26.55 21.93
CA LYS A 427 11.02 -26.40 23.04
C LYS A 427 12.23 -27.31 22.86
N SER A 428 11.99 -28.57 22.48
CA SER A 428 13.07 -29.53 22.20
C SER A 428 13.96 -29.06 21.06
N LEU A 429 13.37 -28.51 20.00
CA LEU A 429 14.13 -27.92 18.90
C LEU A 429 14.96 -26.72 19.38
N TYR A 430 14.39 -25.81 20.17
CA TYR A 430 15.13 -24.65 20.66
C TYR A 430 16.34 -25.03 21.50
N ALA A 431 16.21 -26.05 22.35
CA ALA A 431 17.32 -26.57 23.15
C ALA A 431 18.48 -27.13 22.30
N THR A 432 18.22 -27.51 21.05
CA THR A 432 19.26 -27.95 20.10
C THR A 432 19.85 -26.80 19.27
N ILE A 433 19.08 -25.75 19.01
CA ILE A 433 19.46 -24.60 18.17
C ILE A 433 20.23 -23.56 18.99
N GLU A 434 19.67 -23.14 20.12
CA GLU A 434 20.18 -22.03 20.93
C GLU A 434 21.67 -22.19 21.30
N PRO A 435 22.19 -23.38 21.69
CA PRO A 435 23.60 -23.53 22.04
C PRO A 435 24.59 -23.30 20.88
N GLN A 436 24.11 -23.27 19.64
CA GLN A 436 24.96 -23.05 18.46
C GLN A 436 25.16 -21.55 18.18
N PHE A 437 24.36 -20.68 18.82
CA PHE A 437 24.47 -19.23 18.69
C PHE A 437 25.68 -18.70 19.47
N GLN A 438 26.36 -17.69 18.93
CA GLN A 438 27.54 -17.11 19.55
C GLN A 438 27.17 -16.01 20.55
N SER A 439 26.40 -15.01 20.15
CA SER A 439 26.04 -13.90 21.05
C SER A 439 24.91 -12.97 20.57
N ASN A 440 24.79 -12.67 19.28
CA ASN A 440 23.89 -11.64 18.75
C ASN A 440 22.80 -12.16 17.80
N GLU A 441 22.69 -13.47 17.65
CA GLU A 441 21.70 -14.13 16.80
C GLU A 441 20.31 -14.10 17.44
N LEU A 442 19.27 -13.99 16.62
CA LEU A 442 17.87 -14.04 17.06
C LEU A 442 17.27 -15.42 16.82
N LEU A 443 16.52 -15.93 17.79
CA LEU A 443 15.65 -17.09 17.62
C LEU A 443 14.21 -16.59 17.50
N ALA A 444 13.56 -16.85 16.37
CA ALA A 444 12.16 -16.51 16.16
C ALA A 444 11.30 -17.77 16.01
N THR A 445 10.07 -17.71 16.50
CA THR A 445 9.05 -18.73 16.22
C THR A 445 7.94 -18.16 15.33
N ASN A 446 7.47 -18.95 14.37
CA ASN A 446 6.27 -18.67 13.57
C ASN A 446 5.01 -19.34 14.16
N THR A 447 5.03 -19.70 15.45
CA THR A 447 3.83 -20.17 16.17
C THR A 447 2.65 -19.21 15.94
N SER A 448 1.43 -19.76 15.86
CA SER A 448 0.20 -18.99 15.58
C SER A 448 -0.74 -18.90 16.78
N SER A 449 -0.60 -19.79 17.76
CA SER A 449 -1.47 -19.82 18.94
C SER A 449 -0.76 -20.06 20.27
N ILE A 450 0.41 -20.71 20.29
CA ILE A 450 1.11 -21.04 21.54
C ILE A 450 1.73 -19.76 22.15
N PRO A 451 1.45 -19.43 23.43
CA PRO A 451 2.04 -18.28 24.10
C PRO A 451 3.56 -18.33 24.17
N LEU A 452 4.24 -17.21 23.92
CA LEU A 452 5.71 -17.15 23.96
C LEU A 452 6.26 -17.32 25.37
N ASP A 453 5.50 -16.91 26.39
CA ASP A 453 5.86 -17.11 27.79
C ASP A 453 5.99 -18.59 28.13
N GLU A 454 5.26 -19.47 27.43
CA GLU A 454 5.41 -20.90 27.59
C GLU A 454 6.62 -21.43 26.81
N LEU A 455 6.81 -20.96 25.57
CA LEU A 455 7.86 -21.43 24.66
C LEU A 455 9.27 -21.01 25.06
N ARG A 456 9.42 -19.86 25.72
CA ARG A 456 10.72 -19.36 26.18
C ARG A 456 11.27 -20.13 27.39
N VAL A 457 10.43 -20.90 28.08
CA VAL A 457 10.85 -21.64 29.29
C VAL A 457 11.95 -22.63 28.92
N GLY A 458 13.09 -22.51 29.60
CA GLY A 458 14.26 -23.37 29.39
C GLY A 458 15.31 -22.81 28.42
N LEU A 459 15.03 -21.68 27.74
CA LEU A 459 16.05 -20.96 26.99
C LEU A 459 17.08 -20.33 27.94
N LYS A 460 18.35 -20.35 27.52
CA LYS A 460 19.47 -19.71 28.24
C LYS A 460 19.55 -18.21 27.97
N ALA A 461 19.12 -17.77 26.79
CA ALA A 461 19.13 -16.38 26.34
C ALA A 461 17.74 -15.95 25.83
N PRO A 462 16.69 -16.02 26.68
CA PRO A 462 15.32 -15.66 26.29
C PRO A 462 15.19 -14.23 25.78
N GLU A 463 16.10 -13.33 26.13
CA GLU A 463 16.13 -11.94 25.65
C GLU A 463 16.36 -11.82 24.13
N ARG A 464 16.79 -12.89 23.46
CA ARG A 464 16.95 -12.97 21.99
C ARG A 464 15.87 -13.80 21.30
N PHE A 465 14.86 -14.24 22.04
CA PHE A 465 13.76 -15.04 21.54
C PHE A 465 12.50 -14.19 21.32
N LEU A 466 11.87 -14.32 20.15
CA LEU A 466 10.65 -13.56 19.84
C LEU A 466 9.76 -14.31 18.85
N GLY A 467 8.57 -13.76 18.59
CA GLY A 467 7.66 -14.31 17.59
C GLY A 467 7.74 -13.52 16.31
N LEU A 468 7.85 -14.21 15.18
CA LEU A 468 7.63 -13.65 13.86
C LEU A 468 6.47 -14.41 13.23
N HIS A 469 5.25 -13.97 13.53
CA HIS A 469 4.06 -14.65 13.04
C HIS A 469 3.68 -14.10 11.66
N PHE A 470 3.95 -14.91 10.64
CA PHE A 470 3.61 -14.67 9.23
C PHE A 470 2.23 -15.22 8.89
N PHE A 471 1.57 -14.60 7.92
CA PHE A 471 0.26 -15.04 7.42
C PHE A 471 0.39 -15.68 6.03
N ASN A 472 -0.35 -16.76 5.81
CA ASN A 472 -0.38 -17.49 4.54
C ASN A 472 -1.31 -16.81 3.51
N PRO A 473 -0.91 -16.63 2.24
CA PRO A 473 0.41 -16.88 1.66
C PRO A 473 1.40 -15.76 1.95
N VAL A 474 2.65 -16.12 2.30
CA VAL A 474 3.67 -15.14 2.73
C VAL A 474 3.92 -14.12 1.63
N ALA A 475 3.95 -14.49 0.35
CA ALA A 475 4.19 -13.52 -0.73
C ALA A 475 3.06 -12.49 -0.94
N GLN A 476 1.88 -12.70 -0.36
CA GLN A 476 0.68 -11.87 -0.56
C GLN A 476 0.29 -11.09 0.70
N MET A 477 0.37 -11.73 1.87
CA MET A 477 -0.03 -11.10 3.12
C MET A 477 1.02 -10.07 3.57
N PRO A 478 0.64 -8.80 3.81
CA PRO A 478 1.61 -7.76 4.09
C PRO A 478 2.06 -7.75 5.55
N LEU A 479 1.20 -8.14 6.50
CA LEU A 479 1.46 -8.05 7.93
C LEU A 479 2.41 -9.15 8.43
N VAL A 480 3.23 -8.83 9.42
CA VAL A 480 3.90 -9.78 10.31
C VAL A 480 3.72 -9.28 11.74
N GLU A 481 3.21 -10.14 12.63
CA GLU A 481 3.17 -9.81 14.06
C GLU A 481 4.54 -10.11 14.67
N VAL A 482 5.18 -9.08 15.23
CA VAL A 482 6.43 -9.19 15.99
C VAL A 482 6.04 -9.33 17.45
N VAL A 483 6.09 -10.57 17.94
CA VAL A 483 5.51 -10.93 19.22
C VAL A 483 6.55 -10.88 20.33
N ARG A 484 6.27 -10.11 21.37
CA ARG A 484 7.13 -9.97 22.55
C ARG A 484 6.62 -10.78 23.74
N HIS A 485 7.57 -11.20 24.57
CA HIS A 485 7.32 -11.72 25.91
C HIS A 485 8.02 -10.83 26.96
N ASP A 486 7.84 -11.13 28.23
CA ASP A 486 8.29 -10.34 29.38
C ASP A 486 9.82 -10.13 29.53
N GLN A 487 10.65 -10.89 28.80
CA GLN A 487 12.11 -10.89 28.90
C GLN A 487 12.80 -10.48 27.58
N LEU A 488 12.04 -10.19 26.53
CA LEU A 488 12.61 -9.81 25.22
C LEU A 488 13.39 -8.50 25.33
N ASP A 489 14.62 -8.48 24.81
CA ASP A 489 15.40 -7.27 24.67
C ASP A 489 14.75 -6.32 23.65
N ALA A 490 14.62 -5.05 24.02
CA ALA A 490 14.08 -4.00 23.16
C ALA A 490 14.88 -3.83 21.86
N ASN A 491 16.20 -4.07 21.90
CA ASN A 491 17.02 -4.02 20.69
C ASN A 491 16.78 -5.24 19.77
N ALA A 492 16.56 -6.42 20.33
CA ALA A 492 16.13 -7.60 19.56
C ALA A 492 14.78 -7.37 18.85
N GLU A 493 13.78 -6.78 19.54
CA GLU A 493 12.49 -6.39 18.95
C GLU A 493 12.71 -5.39 17.79
N LYS A 494 13.48 -4.34 18.02
CA LYS A 494 13.82 -3.33 17.00
C LYS A 494 14.47 -3.92 15.75
N ARG A 495 15.41 -4.86 15.91
CA ARG A 495 16.05 -5.58 14.80
C ARG A 495 15.06 -6.44 14.02
N ALA A 496 14.14 -7.12 14.72
CA ALA A 496 13.09 -7.93 14.10
C ALA A 496 12.10 -7.06 13.29
N LEU A 497 11.69 -5.91 13.82
CA LEU A 497 10.87 -4.91 13.11
C LEU A 497 11.59 -4.44 11.83
N ALA A 498 12.87 -4.09 11.94
CA ALA A 498 13.70 -3.65 10.81
C ALA A 498 13.87 -4.76 9.75
N PHE A 499 14.05 -6.01 10.16
CA PHE A 499 14.08 -7.17 9.25
C PHE A 499 12.77 -7.33 8.49
N CYS A 500 11.62 -7.29 9.18
CA CYS A 500 10.30 -7.38 8.55
C CYS A 500 10.11 -6.28 7.49
N LYS A 501 10.54 -5.05 7.79
CA LYS A 501 10.55 -3.96 6.82
C LYS A 501 11.45 -4.26 5.62
N ALA A 502 12.67 -4.78 5.84
CA ALA A 502 13.62 -5.10 4.78
C ALA A 502 13.08 -6.17 3.81
N ILE A 503 12.32 -7.15 4.30
CA ILE A 503 11.61 -8.12 3.45
C ILE A 503 10.28 -7.57 2.87
N GLY A 504 10.01 -6.27 3.04
CA GLY A 504 8.83 -5.58 2.49
C GLY A 504 7.52 -5.99 3.15
N LYS A 505 7.56 -6.31 4.45
CA LYS A 505 6.39 -6.56 5.30
C LYS A 505 6.05 -5.33 6.15
N LEU A 506 4.85 -5.35 6.71
CA LEU A 506 4.34 -4.39 7.68
C LEU A 506 4.44 -5.05 9.06
N PRO A 507 5.50 -4.77 9.83
CA PRO A 507 5.58 -5.30 11.18
C PRO A 507 4.61 -4.57 12.12
N VAL A 508 4.01 -5.32 13.04
CA VAL A 508 3.27 -4.78 14.18
C VAL A 508 3.79 -5.44 15.46
N ALA A 509 4.32 -4.66 16.38
CA ALA A 509 4.70 -5.14 17.71
C ALA A 509 3.44 -5.53 18.50
N VAL A 510 3.40 -6.76 19.02
CA VAL A 510 2.25 -7.29 19.78
C VAL A 510 2.72 -8.07 21.00
N LYS A 511 1.94 -8.04 22.08
CA LYS A 511 2.16 -8.87 23.26
C LYS A 511 1.86 -10.34 22.96
N GLY A 512 2.63 -11.25 23.57
CA GLY A 512 2.49 -12.71 23.46
C GLY A 512 1.27 -13.34 24.13
N THR A 513 0.11 -12.68 24.10
CA THR A 513 -1.15 -13.28 24.57
C THR A 513 -1.59 -14.44 23.66
N PRO A 514 -2.38 -15.41 24.12
CA PRO A 514 -2.93 -16.45 23.25
C PRO A 514 -3.56 -15.86 21.98
N GLY A 515 -3.08 -16.29 20.81
CA GLY A 515 -3.57 -15.83 19.50
C GLY A 515 -3.17 -14.40 19.12
N PHE A 516 -2.29 -13.78 19.89
CA PHE A 516 -1.70 -12.46 19.66
C PHE A 516 -2.77 -11.38 19.44
N LEU A 517 -2.71 -10.64 18.34
CA LEU A 517 -3.72 -9.65 17.98
C LEU A 517 -4.70 -10.21 16.95
N VAL A 518 -4.19 -10.67 15.80
CA VAL A 518 -5.02 -10.99 14.63
C VAL A 518 -5.91 -12.21 14.88
N ASN A 519 -5.34 -13.33 15.33
CA ASN A 519 -6.10 -14.56 15.55
C ASN A 519 -7.05 -14.41 16.75
N ARG A 520 -6.60 -13.76 17.83
CA ARG A 520 -7.42 -13.43 19.00
C ARG A 520 -8.70 -12.69 18.60
N ILE A 521 -8.59 -11.66 17.74
CA ILE A 521 -9.72 -10.86 17.28
C ILE A 521 -10.56 -11.59 16.21
N LEU A 522 -9.93 -12.35 15.31
CA LEU A 522 -10.63 -13.02 14.20
C LEU A 522 -11.46 -14.22 14.66
N MET A 523 -11.01 -14.97 15.66
CA MET A 523 -11.67 -16.21 16.06
C MET A 523 -13.12 -16.04 16.55
N PRO A 524 -13.47 -15.04 17.38
CA PRO A 524 -14.87 -14.78 17.74
C PRO A 524 -15.81 -14.65 16.53
N TYR A 525 -15.36 -13.98 15.46
CA TYR A 525 -16.12 -13.84 14.21
C TYR A 525 -16.31 -15.18 13.48
N LEU A 526 -15.25 -15.98 13.37
CA LEU A 526 -15.33 -17.29 12.71
C LEU A 526 -16.18 -18.28 13.50
N LEU A 527 -16.01 -18.36 14.83
CA LEU A 527 -16.78 -19.27 15.68
C LEU A 527 -18.27 -18.90 15.67
N GLU A 528 -18.61 -17.61 15.70
CA GLU A 528 -20.02 -17.21 15.64
C GLU A 528 -20.65 -17.46 14.27
N ALA A 529 -19.91 -17.26 13.17
CA ALA A 529 -20.40 -17.62 11.84
C ALA A 529 -20.64 -19.13 11.69
N MET A 530 -19.75 -19.95 12.26
CA MET A 530 -19.91 -21.41 12.28
C MET A 530 -21.10 -21.84 13.15
N ARG A 531 -21.33 -21.17 14.28
CA ARG A 531 -22.50 -21.40 15.13
C ARG A 531 -23.80 -21.04 14.39
N LEU A 532 -23.85 -19.88 13.73
CA LEU A 532 -24.97 -19.48 12.88
C LEU A 532 -25.24 -20.49 11.76
N TYR A 533 -24.19 -21.05 11.16
CA TYR A 533 -24.33 -22.12 10.17
C TYR A 533 -24.95 -23.39 10.78
N SER A 534 -24.50 -23.81 11.97
CA SER A 534 -25.09 -24.95 12.69
C SER A 534 -26.54 -24.69 13.15
N GLU A 535 -26.93 -23.42 13.35
CA GLU A 535 -28.32 -23.01 13.60
C GLU A 535 -29.20 -22.97 12.33
N GLY A 536 -28.64 -23.31 11.17
CA GLY A 536 -29.38 -23.43 9.91
C GLY A 536 -29.32 -22.21 9.00
N VAL A 537 -28.51 -21.18 9.32
CA VAL A 537 -28.32 -20.06 8.39
C VAL A 537 -27.49 -20.53 7.19
N PRO A 538 -27.97 -20.36 5.94
CA PRO A 538 -27.23 -20.81 4.77
C PRO A 538 -25.88 -20.11 4.65
N GLY A 539 -24.81 -20.88 4.42
CA GLY A 539 -23.45 -20.34 4.25
C GLY A 539 -23.34 -19.19 3.23
N PRO A 540 -23.99 -19.26 2.05
CA PRO A 540 -23.94 -18.18 1.08
C PRO A 540 -24.57 -16.87 1.59
N VAL A 541 -25.54 -16.95 2.51
CA VAL A 541 -26.15 -15.77 3.17
C VAL A 541 -25.14 -15.14 4.13
N LEU A 542 -24.48 -15.95 4.96
CA LEU A 542 -23.42 -15.50 5.87
C LEU A 542 -22.29 -14.79 5.11
N ASP A 543 -21.82 -15.42 4.03
CA ASP A 543 -20.78 -14.83 3.17
C ASP A 543 -21.21 -13.52 2.51
N LYS A 544 -22.47 -13.45 2.06
CA LYS A 544 -23.03 -12.25 1.42
C LYS A 544 -23.18 -11.10 2.41
N GLU A 545 -23.68 -11.35 3.62
CA GLU A 545 -23.86 -10.30 4.63
C GLU A 545 -22.52 -9.80 5.19
N ALA A 546 -21.51 -10.65 5.31
CA ALA A 546 -20.15 -10.21 5.65
C ALA A 546 -19.50 -9.37 4.54
N LYS A 547 -19.65 -9.76 3.26
CA LYS A 547 -19.19 -8.95 2.11
C LYS A 547 -19.96 -7.63 1.99
N LYS A 548 -21.24 -7.62 2.35
CA LYS A 548 -22.09 -6.42 2.44
C LYS A 548 -21.66 -5.51 3.60
N PHE A 549 -21.18 -6.05 4.72
CA PHE A 549 -20.55 -5.25 5.77
C PHE A 549 -19.26 -4.58 5.28
N GLY A 550 -18.49 -5.30 4.46
CA GLY A 550 -17.25 -4.82 3.85
C GLY A 550 -16.07 -5.78 3.91
N MET A 551 -16.25 -7.00 4.44
CA MET A 551 -15.19 -8.00 4.51
C MET A 551 -14.78 -8.48 3.11
N PRO A 552 -13.48 -8.74 2.86
CA PRO A 552 -12.99 -9.18 1.54
C PRO A 552 -13.48 -10.58 1.17
N MET A 553 -13.67 -11.43 2.18
CA MET A 553 -14.14 -12.81 2.05
C MET A 553 -15.23 -13.07 3.09
N GLY A 554 -16.20 -13.91 2.74
CA GLY A 554 -17.22 -14.35 3.68
C GLY A 554 -16.65 -15.33 4.71
N PRO A 555 -17.22 -15.45 5.91
CA PRO A 555 -16.62 -16.23 7.00
C PRO A 555 -16.56 -17.72 6.69
N ILE A 556 -17.55 -18.26 5.98
CA ILE A 556 -17.60 -19.69 5.64
C ILE A 556 -16.55 -20.00 4.56
N GLU A 557 -16.49 -19.15 3.53
CA GLU A 557 -15.45 -19.23 2.49
C GLU A 557 -14.04 -19.05 3.08
N LEU A 558 -13.88 -18.17 4.07
CA LEU A 558 -12.63 -17.93 4.78
C LEU A 558 -12.21 -19.14 5.62
N ALA A 559 -13.11 -19.71 6.42
CA ALA A 559 -12.84 -20.90 7.23
C ALA A 559 -12.40 -22.09 6.37
N ASP A 560 -13.06 -22.32 5.23
CA ASP A 560 -12.66 -23.37 4.28
C ASP A 560 -11.31 -23.08 3.59
N THR A 561 -10.99 -21.80 3.37
CA THR A 561 -9.73 -21.39 2.73
C THR A 561 -8.54 -21.54 3.69
N VAL A 562 -8.72 -21.13 4.95
CA VAL A 562 -7.72 -21.31 6.02
C VAL A 562 -7.55 -22.78 6.35
N GLY A 563 -8.66 -23.52 6.40
CA GLY A 563 -8.73 -24.92 6.77
C GLY A 563 -9.46 -25.11 8.09
N LEU A 564 -10.47 -25.98 8.09
CA LEU A 564 -11.30 -26.23 9.27
C LEU A 564 -10.50 -26.85 10.42
N ASP A 565 -9.42 -27.58 10.12
CA ASP A 565 -8.52 -28.16 11.12
C ASP A 565 -7.70 -27.10 11.83
N VAL A 566 -7.24 -26.09 11.09
CA VAL A 566 -6.57 -24.92 11.67
C VAL A 566 -7.55 -24.12 12.53
N CYS A 567 -8.75 -23.83 12.01
CA CYS A 567 -9.79 -23.16 12.78
C CYS A 567 -10.15 -23.92 14.08
N ALA A 568 -10.20 -25.26 14.03
CA ALA A 568 -10.46 -26.07 15.21
C ALA A 568 -9.29 -26.07 16.19
N SER A 569 -8.05 -26.18 15.71
CA SER A 569 -6.86 -26.16 16.57
C SER A 569 -6.69 -24.81 17.28
N VAL A 570 -6.76 -23.71 16.53
CA VAL A 570 -6.69 -22.35 17.09
C VAL A 570 -7.90 -22.06 17.98
N GLY A 571 -9.08 -22.53 17.57
CA GLY A 571 -10.29 -22.45 18.38
C GLY A 571 -10.16 -23.19 19.71
N LYS A 572 -9.58 -24.39 19.76
CA LYS A 572 -9.35 -25.16 21.00
C LYS A 572 -8.42 -24.44 21.96
N GLU A 573 -7.38 -23.78 21.44
CA GLU A 573 -6.43 -23.01 22.24
C GLU A 573 -7.05 -21.71 22.78
N LEU A 574 -7.79 -20.98 21.94
CA LEU A 574 -8.30 -19.65 22.29
C LEU A 574 -9.65 -19.65 22.99
N ALA A 575 -10.50 -20.65 22.76
CA ALA A 575 -11.84 -20.70 23.31
C ALA A 575 -11.85 -20.63 24.86
N PRO A 576 -11.01 -21.37 25.61
CA PRO A 576 -10.93 -21.24 27.06
C PRO A 576 -10.53 -19.84 27.50
N PHE A 577 -9.53 -19.25 26.85
CA PHE A 577 -9.04 -17.89 27.16
C PHE A 577 -10.10 -16.82 26.87
N LEU A 578 -10.88 -16.99 25.80
CA LEU A 578 -11.90 -16.03 25.36
C LEU A 578 -13.27 -16.23 26.02
N GLY A 579 -13.45 -17.30 26.81
CA GLY A 579 -14.76 -17.69 27.37
C GLY A 579 -15.76 -18.12 26.28
N LEU A 580 -15.26 -18.76 25.23
CA LEU A 580 -16.06 -19.23 24.09
C LEU A 580 -16.15 -20.76 24.09
N GLU A 581 -17.13 -21.27 23.36
CA GLU A 581 -17.27 -22.70 23.07
C GLU A 581 -17.11 -22.95 21.58
N LEU A 582 -16.53 -24.10 21.24
CA LEU A 582 -16.47 -24.55 19.85
C LEU A 582 -17.88 -24.87 19.33
N PRO A 583 -18.18 -24.51 18.07
CA PRO A 583 -19.47 -24.80 17.47
C PRO A 583 -19.66 -26.32 17.26
N PRO A 584 -20.89 -26.84 17.42
CA PRO A 584 -21.17 -28.26 17.21
C PRO A 584 -20.99 -28.65 15.72
N GLY A 585 -20.54 -29.88 15.48
CA GLY A 585 -20.41 -30.48 14.14
C GLY A 585 -19.08 -30.20 13.40
N LEU A 586 -18.16 -29.44 14.00
CA LEU A 586 -16.82 -29.21 13.43
C LEU A 586 -15.97 -30.49 13.46
N GLU A 587 -16.05 -31.26 14.55
CA GLU A 587 -15.25 -32.48 14.74
C GLU A 587 -15.64 -33.59 13.75
N ASP A 588 -16.94 -33.75 13.45
CA ASP A 588 -17.43 -34.73 12.47
C ASP A 588 -16.87 -34.48 11.06
N LYS A 589 -16.79 -33.21 10.65
CA LYS A 589 -16.24 -32.83 9.34
C LYS A 589 -14.74 -33.11 9.25
N LEU A 590 -14.01 -32.89 10.35
CA LEU A 590 -12.58 -33.19 10.44
C LEU A 590 -12.32 -34.70 10.36
N ALA A 591 -13.09 -35.50 11.09
CA ALA A 591 -13.01 -36.95 11.04
C ALA A 591 -13.27 -37.50 9.63
N ALA A 592 -14.13 -36.85 8.85
CA ALA A 592 -14.43 -37.20 7.46
C ALA A 592 -13.40 -36.69 6.43
N GLY A 593 -12.29 -36.07 6.84
CA GLY A 593 -11.25 -35.56 5.93
C GLY A 593 -11.68 -34.36 5.09
N LYS A 594 -12.75 -33.65 5.48
CA LYS A 594 -13.29 -32.48 4.77
C LYS A 594 -12.76 -31.20 5.39
N ARG A 595 -11.45 -30.94 5.27
CA ARG A 595 -10.81 -29.81 5.97
C ARG A 595 -10.89 -28.48 5.21
N GLY A 596 -11.57 -28.42 4.06
CA GLY A 596 -11.72 -27.20 3.27
C GLY A 596 -11.08 -27.28 1.88
N LYS A 597 -10.61 -26.15 1.37
CA LYS A 597 -10.09 -25.98 0.00
C LYS A 597 -8.97 -26.96 -0.33
N LYS A 598 -8.11 -27.29 0.65
CA LYS A 598 -6.94 -28.16 0.46
C LYS A 598 -7.30 -29.61 0.15
N ASP A 599 -8.47 -30.07 0.59
CA ASP A 599 -8.96 -31.44 0.32
C ASP A 599 -10.03 -31.44 -0.79
N GLY A 600 -10.27 -30.30 -1.44
CA GLY A 600 -11.36 -30.14 -2.39
C GLY A 600 -12.76 -30.07 -1.76
N GLN A 601 -12.88 -30.21 -0.43
CA GLN A 601 -14.16 -30.16 0.27
C GLN A 601 -14.00 -29.76 1.74
N GLY A 602 -14.87 -28.85 2.20
CA GLY A 602 -15.08 -28.50 3.61
C GLY A 602 -16.57 -28.29 3.89
N ILE A 603 -16.95 -27.06 4.22
CA ILE A 603 -18.35 -26.63 4.24
C ILE A 603 -18.86 -26.49 2.80
N TYR A 604 -18.04 -25.95 1.90
CA TYR A 604 -18.29 -25.95 0.47
C TYR A 604 -17.53 -27.06 -0.24
N VAL A 605 -18.02 -27.43 -1.43
CA VAL A 605 -17.24 -28.21 -2.40
C VAL A 605 -16.37 -27.23 -3.19
N TRP A 606 -15.11 -27.58 -3.45
CA TRP A 606 -14.17 -26.74 -4.18
C TRP A 606 -13.83 -27.37 -5.53
N GLN A 607 -14.04 -26.62 -6.60
CA GLN A 607 -13.66 -27.02 -7.97
C GLN A 607 -12.84 -25.90 -8.60
N ASP A 608 -11.69 -26.24 -9.19
CA ASP A 608 -10.75 -25.28 -9.77
C ASP A 608 -10.37 -24.13 -8.82
N GLY A 609 -10.27 -24.45 -7.52
CA GLY A 609 -9.94 -23.50 -6.47
C GLY A 609 -11.04 -22.47 -6.15
N LYS A 610 -12.29 -22.69 -6.62
CA LYS A 610 -13.47 -21.86 -6.32
C LYS A 610 -14.51 -22.65 -5.50
N PRO A 611 -15.19 -21.99 -4.54
CA PRO A 611 -16.24 -22.64 -3.77
C PRO A 611 -17.53 -22.76 -4.61
N GLN A 612 -18.11 -23.95 -4.61
CA GLN A 612 -19.44 -24.23 -5.15
C GLN A 612 -20.46 -23.92 -4.05
N LYS A 613 -21.13 -22.78 -4.19
CA LYS A 613 -22.09 -22.28 -3.21
C LYS A 613 -23.48 -22.82 -3.54
N PRO A 614 -24.18 -23.49 -2.60
CA PRO A 614 -25.53 -24.00 -2.84
C PRO A 614 -26.49 -22.85 -3.14
N GLU A 615 -27.54 -23.14 -3.92
CA GLU A 615 -28.64 -22.19 -4.09
C GLU A 615 -29.34 -21.95 -2.76
N VAL A 616 -29.66 -20.68 -2.51
CA VAL A 616 -30.43 -20.26 -1.35
C VAL A 616 -31.84 -20.00 -1.82
N ASP A 617 -32.82 -20.43 -1.02
CA ASP A 617 -34.23 -20.10 -1.23
C ASP A 617 -34.38 -18.58 -1.46
N PRO A 618 -34.93 -18.14 -2.61
CA PRO A 618 -35.17 -16.72 -2.89
C PRO A 618 -36.00 -16.01 -1.81
N ASP A 619 -36.87 -16.74 -1.12
CA ASP A 619 -37.75 -16.22 -0.07
C ASP A 619 -37.13 -16.31 1.34
N TYR A 620 -35.85 -16.73 1.46
CA TYR A 620 -35.16 -16.80 2.74
C TYR A 620 -35.05 -15.42 3.40
N ALA A 621 -35.74 -15.26 4.53
CA ALA A 621 -35.67 -14.04 5.32
C ALA A 621 -34.38 -13.99 6.14
N VAL A 622 -33.47 -13.10 5.76
CA VAL A 622 -32.21 -12.88 6.50
C VAL A 622 -32.53 -12.29 7.89
N PRO A 623 -32.04 -12.90 8.98
CA PRO A 623 -32.23 -12.34 10.32
C PRO A 623 -31.67 -10.92 10.40
N ALA A 624 -32.46 -9.99 10.96
CA ALA A 624 -32.11 -8.56 10.98
C ALA A 624 -30.81 -8.26 11.75
N ASP A 625 -30.51 -9.07 12.77
CA ASP A 625 -29.32 -8.98 13.61
C ASP A 625 -28.14 -9.82 13.09
N LEU A 626 -28.27 -10.51 11.95
CA LEU A 626 -27.25 -11.45 11.45
C LEU A 626 -25.87 -10.80 11.28
N GLN A 627 -25.84 -9.59 10.72
CA GLN A 627 -24.58 -8.86 10.51
C GLN A 627 -23.95 -8.43 11.84
N ASP A 628 -24.73 -7.87 12.77
CA ASP A 628 -24.24 -7.47 14.09
C ASP A 628 -23.74 -8.71 14.86
N ARG A 629 -24.48 -9.82 14.78
CA ARG A 629 -24.12 -11.08 15.44
C ARG A 629 -22.79 -11.64 14.96
N MET A 630 -22.47 -11.53 13.66
CA MET A 630 -21.16 -11.92 13.16
C MET A 630 -20.05 -10.94 13.54
N ILE A 631 -20.27 -9.64 13.32
CA ILE A 631 -19.18 -8.63 13.37
C ILE A 631 -18.87 -8.16 14.79
N LEU A 632 -19.89 -7.98 15.64
CA LEU A 632 -19.68 -7.37 16.96
C LEU A 632 -18.84 -8.21 17.92
N PRO A 633 -18.80 -9.55 17.90
CA PRO A 633 -17.82 -10.33 18.67
C PRO A 633 -16.37 -9.95 18.38
N MET A 634 -16.02 -9.76 17.10
CA MET A 634 -14.69 -9.33 16.69
C MET A 634 -14.38 -7.90 17.15
N VAL A 635 -15.37 -6.99 17.07
CA VAL A 635 -15.22 -5.62 17.56
C VAL A 635 -15.08 -5.57 19.09
N ASN A 636 -15.85 -6.39 19.81
CA ASN A 636 -15.80 -6.52 21.27
C ASN A 636 -14.42 -7.04 21.72
N GLU A 637 -13.87 -8.02 21.01
CA GLU A 637 -12.52 -8.52 21.28
C GLU A 637 -11.43 -7.51 20.95
N ALA A 638 -11.61 -6.70 19.90
CA ALA A 638 -10.69 -5.61 19.58
C ALA A 638 -10.61 -4.57 20.71
N VAL A 639 -11.75 -4.23 21.33
CA VAL A 639 -11.80 -3.35 22.51
C VAL A 639 -11.07 -3.98 23.70
N ALA A 640 -11.26 -5.28 23.93
CA ALA A 640 -10.56 -6.01 25.00
C ALA A 640 -9.04 -6.06 24.77
N CYS A 641 -8.59 -6.33 23.54
CA CYS A 641 -7.18 -6.34 23.18
C CYS A 641 -6.50 -4.99 23.43
N LEU A 642 -7.23 -3.89 23.22
CA LEU A 642 -6.74 -2.55 23.51
C LEU A 642 -6.60 -2.31 25.03
N ALA A 643 -7.59 -2.74 25.80
CA ALA A 643 -7.55 -2.63 27.26
C ALA A 643 -6.44 -3.49 27.89
N ASP A 644 -6.20 -4.67 27.33
CA ASP A 644 -5.14 -5.59 27.75
C ASP A 644 -3.74 -5.19 27.27
N GLN A 645 -3.65 -4.07 26.53
CA GLN A 645 -2.41 -3.57 25.93
C GLN A 645 -1.70 -4.63 25.08
N VAL A 646 -2.46 -5.37 24.27
CA VAL A 646 -1.89 -6.30 23.28
C VAL A 646 -1.03 -5.53 22.28
N VAL A 647 -1.41 -4.29 21.98
CA VAL A 647 -0.65 -3.31 21.20
C VAL A 647 -0.60 -1.99 21.96
N ASP A 648 0.33 -1.11 21.59
CA ASP A 648 0.58 0.15 22.32
C ASP A 648 -0.60 1.13 22.22
N ASP A 649 -1.35 1.13 21.12
CA ASP A 649 -2.49 2.02 20.92
C ASP A 649 -3.55 1.51 19.91
N ALA A 650 -4.64 2.28 19.80
CA ALA A 650 -5.79 1.98 18.96
C ALA A 650 -5.45 2.00 17.46
N GLU A 651 -4.52 2.84 17.04
CA GLU A 651 -4.11 3.00 15.65
C GLU A 651 -3.31 1.78 15.18
N LEU A 652 -2.39 1.27 15.99
CA LEU A 652 -1.70 0.02 15.72
C LEU A 652 -2.66 -1.17 15.74
N LEU A 653 -3.66 -1.15 16.63
CA LEU A 653 -4.71 -2.17 16.65
C LEU A 653 -5.47 -2.21 15.32
N ASP A 654 -6.00 -1.06 14.90
CA ASP A 654 -6.72 -0.93 13.63
C ASP A 654 -5.84 -1.36 12.46
N ALA A 655 -4.57 -0.92 12.44
CA ALA A 655 -3.63 -1.26 11.38
C ALA A 655 -3.38 -2.77 11.29
N GLY A 656 -3.07 -3.41 12.42
CA GLY A 656 -2.85 -4.86 12.50
C GLY A 656 -4.07 -5.64 12.03
N VAL A 657 -5.27 -5.26 12.48
CA VAL A 657 -6.50 -5.96 12.10
C VAL A 657 -6.85 -5.73 10.62
N ILE A 658 -6.69 -4.53 10.08
CA ILE A 658 -6.96 -4.23 8.66
C ILE A 658 -6.00 -5.00 7.76
N PHE A 659 -4.68 -4.95 8.03
CA PHE A 659 -3.68 -5.58 7.18
C PHE A 659 -3.51 -7.09 7.42
N GLY A 660 -4.00 -7.60 8.55
CA GLY A 660 -4.02 -9.03 8.89
C GLY A 660 -5.30 -9.74 8.45
N THR A 661 -6.47 -9.23 8.86
CA THR A 661 -7.78 -9.86 8.59
C THR A 661 -8.51 -9.31 7.37
N GLY A 662 -8.16 -8.09 6.94
CA GLY A 662 -8.89 -7.37 5.91
C GLY A 662 -10.16 -6.67 6.40
N PHE A 663 -10.25 -6.31 7.68
CA PHE A 663 -11.40 -5.56 8.22
C PHE A 663 -11.73 -4.35 7.34
N ALA A 664 -13.01 -4.22 6.98
CA ALA A 664 -13.55 -3.32 5.96
C ALA A 664 -12.80 -1.96 5.85
N PRO A 665 -11.91 -1.76 4.85
CA PRO A 665 -11.03 -0.60 4.80
C PRO A 665 -11.76 0.76 4.82
N PHE A 666 -12.90 0.87 4.13
CA PHE A 666 -13.69 2.11 4.13
C PHE A 666 -14.28 2.49 5.52
N ARG A 667 -14.20 1.58 6.51
CA ARG A 667 -14.60 1.82 7.91
C ARG A 667 -13.43 2.15 8.84
N GLY A 668 -12.19 2.06 8.35
CA GLY A 668 -11.00 2.56 9.05
C GLY A 668 -10.44 1.67 10.18
N GLY A 669 -11.02 0.49 10.43
CA GLY A 669 -10.62 -0.46 11.48
C GLY A 669 -11.71 -0.67 12.55
N PRO A 670 -11.60 -1.71 13.41
CA PRO A 670 -12.61 -1.99 14.43
C PRO A 670 -12.78 -0.86 15.47
N ILE A 671 -11.71 -0.21 15.91
CA ILE A 671 -11.81 0.89 16.89
C ILE A 671 -12.37 2.14 16.21
N GLN A 672 -11.90 2.45 15.01
CA GLN A 672 -12.49 3.55 14.22
C GLN A 672 -13.96 3.31 13.89
N TYR A 673 -14.37 2.06 13.65
CA TYR A 673 -15.77 1.69 13.50
C TYR A 673 -16.58 2.02 14.75
N VAL A 674 -16.09 1.65 15.94
CA VAL A 674 -16.72 2.02 17.23
C VAL A 674 -16.83 3.53 17.40
N ARG A 675 -15.77 4.28 17.09
CA ARG A 675 -15.78 5.77 17.13
C ARG A 675 -16.83 6.35 16.18
N SER A 676 -16.94 5.80 14.97
CA SER A 676 -17.85 6.29 13.93
C SER A 676 -19.33 5.99 14.20
N GLU A 677 -19.63 4.82 14.76
CA GLU A 677 -21.01 4.42 15.11
C GLU A 677 -21.43 4.94 16.49
N GLY A 678 -20.45 5.27 17.34
CA GLY A 678 -20.63 5.69 18.73
C GLY A 678 -20.50 4.52 19.71
N ALA A 679 -19.55 4.63 20.65
CA ALA A 679 -19.24 3.56 21.61
C ALA A 679 -20.47 3.07 22.40
N THR A 680 -21.30 3.99 22.90
CA THR A 680 -22.54 3.66 23.62
C THR A 680 -23.53 2.89 22.75
N VAL A 681 -23.63 3.22 21.46
CA VAL A 681 -24.55 2.55 20.52
C VAL A 681 -24.09 1.12 20.28
N VAL A 682 -22.79 0.91 20.05
CA VAL A 682 -22.23 -0.43 19.82
C VAL A 682 -22.30 -1.27 21.09
N LYS A 683 -21.97 -0.71 22.26
CA LYS A 683 -22.11 -1.38 23.57
C LYS A 683 -23.56 -1.83 23.80
N GLY A 684 -24.55 -0.96 23.56
CA GLY A 684 -25.96 -1.32 23.68
C GLY A 684 -26.43 -2.40 22.69
N LYS A 685 -25.83 -2.48 21.49
CA LYS A 685 -26.08 -3.60 20.56
C LYS A 685 -25.54 -4.93 21.13
N LEU A 686 -24.34 -4.91 21.69
CA LEU A 686 -23.73 -6.07 22.35
C LEU A 686 -24.58 -6.56 23.54
N GLU A 687 -25.05 -5.65 24.39
CA GLU A 687 -25.93 -5.99 25.52
C GLU A 687 -27.24 -6.66 25.06
N ARG A 688 -27.86 -6.18 23.98
CA ARG A 688 -29.05 -6.83 23.40
C ARG A 688 -28.75 -8.21 22.82
N LEU A 689 -27.61 -8.38 22.16
CA LEU A 689 -27.17 -9.69 21.69
C LEU A 689 -26.87 -10.63 22.86
N ALA A 690 -26.31 -10.13 23.95
CA ALA A 690 -26.03 -10.90 25.16
C ALA A 690 -27.31 -11.40 25.82
N GLN A 691 -28.33 -10.54 25.94
CA GLN A 691 -29.65 -10.93 26.45
C GLN A 691 -30.31 -12.01 25.58
N ARG A 692 -30.16 -11.93 24.26
CA ARG A 692 -30.84 -12.83 23.32
C ARG A 692 -30.12 -14.16 23.12
N TYR A 693 -28.79 -14.13 23.05
CA TYR A 693 -27.99 -15.27 22.63
C TYR A 693 -26.99 -15.74 23.68
N GLY A 694 -26.77 -15.00 24.77
CA GLY A 694 -25.94 -15.38 25.90
C GLY A 694 -24.65 -14.56 26.07
N GLU A 695 -23.96 -14.83 27.19
CA GLU A 695 -22.83 -14.05 27.73
C GLU A 695 -21.65 -13.83 26.76
N ARG A 696 -21.50 -14.63 25.70
CA ARG A 696 -20.42 -14.44 24.72
C ARG A 696 -20.44 -13.08 23.99
N PHE A 697 -21.59 -12.39 24.02
CA PHE A 697 -21.73 -11.02 23.50
C PHE A 697 -21.63 -9.94 24.58
N ALA A 698 -21.48 -10.30 25.85
CA ALA A 698 -21.37 -9.32 26.92
C ALA A 698 -20.21 -8.36 26.62
N PRO A 699 -20.38 -7.03 26.80
CA PRO A 699 -19.30 -6.08 26.63
C PRO A 699 -18.08 -6.47 27.47
N LYS A 700 -16.93 -6.65 26.82
CA LYS A 700 -15.67 -7.05 27.49
C LYS A 700 -15.02 -5.87 28.21
N ASN A 701 -13.87 -6.10 28.85
CA ASN A 701 -13.07 -5.02 29.43
C ASN A 701 -12.71 -3.98 28.33
N GLY A 702 -12.69 -2.69 28.69
CA GLY A 702 -12.24 -1.61 27.80
C GLY A 702 -13.31 -0.72 27.18
N TRP A 703 -14.61 -1.04 27.32
CA TRP A 703 -15.68 -0.20 26.75
C TRP A 703 -15.79 1.20 27.35
N ASP A 704 -15.16 1.44 28.50
CA ASP A 704 -15.13 2.74 29.17
C ASP A 704 -13.82 3.52 28.88
N LEU A 705 -12.96 3.02 27.97
CA LEU A 705 -11.72 3.69 27.57
C LEU A 705 -12.03 5.03 26.86
N PRO A 706 -11.40 6.15 27.28
CA PRO A 706 -11.61 7.46 26.65
C PRO A 706 -11.29 7.47 25.15
N THR A 707 -10.37 6.61 24.71
CA THR A 707 -9.95 6.52 23.30
C THR A 707 -11.08 6.07 22.37
N LEU A 708 -12.14 5.41 22.89
CA LEU A 708 -13.32 5.02 22.11
C LEU A 708 -14.29 6.19 21.88
N ALA A 709 -14.22 7.22 22.72
CA ALA A 709 -15.07 8.41 22.65
C ALA A 709 -14.48 9.53 21.77
N LYS A 710 -13.24 9.38 21.27
CA LYS A 710 -12.63 10.35 20.35
C LYS A 710 -13.46 10.44 19.07
N THR A 711 -14.01 11.62 18.82
CA THR A 711 -14.75 11.97 17.60
C THR A 711 -13.92 12.93 16.75
N GLY A 712 -13.82 12.67 15.45
CA GLY A 712 -13.04 13.52 14.54
C GLY A 712 -12.12 12.72 13.61
N PHE A 713 -11.66 13.40 12.56
CA PHE A 713 -10.68 12.87 11.61
C PHE A 713 -9.30 13.41 11.98
N ASP A 714 -8.67 12.75 12.96
CA ASP A 714 -7.27 12.99 13.32
C ASP A 714 -6.37 12.00 12.57
N LEU A 715 -5.26 12.51 12.04
CA LEU A 715 -4.26 11.65 11.43
C LEU A 715 -3.53 10.85 12.52
N PRO A 716 -3.18 9.57 12.27
CA PRO A 716 -2.28 8.85 13.15
C PRO A 716 -0.99 9.65 13.35
N THR A 717 -0.67 9.99 14.60
CA THR A 717 0.58 10.66 14.96
C THR A 717 1.70 9.62 15.06
N ASN A 718 2.89 9.96 14.57
CA ASN A 718 4.12 9.25 14.91
C ASN A 718 4.69 9.94 16.16
N GLU A 719 4.28 9.53 17.35
CA GLU A 719 4.85 10.08 18.60
C GLU A 719 6.32 9.70 18.82
N THR A 720 6.93 8.94 17.90
CA THR A 720 8.32 8.46 18.01
C THR A 720 9.39 9.39 17.42
N GLN A 721 9.05 10.64 17.04
CA GLN A 721 10.05 11.61 16.54
C GLN A 721 10.21 12.89 17.38
N SER A 722 9.50 13.02 18.50
CA SER A 722 9.56 14.22 19.36
C SER A 722 10.31 14.04 20.69
N ALA A 723 10.90 12.86 20.96
CA ALA A 723 11.58 12.60 22.23
C ALA A 723 13.09 12.92 22.24
N ASP A 724 13.71 13.19 21.07
CA ASP A 724 15.17 13.43 20.98
C ASP A 724 15.53 14.92 20.77
N SER A 725 14.60 15.86 21.00
CA SER A 725 14.89 17.30 20.94
C SER A 725 14.86 18.01 22.30
N GLU A 726 14.72 17.28 23.40
CA GLU A 726 14.90 17.80 24.76
C GLU A 726 15.76 16.83 25.60
N SER A 727 17.05 16.74 25.26
CA SER A 727 18.14 16.45 26.21
C SER A 727 19.47 16.94 25.65
#